data_AF-A0A2V9TNK7-F1
#
_entry.id   AF-A0A2V9TNK7-F1
#
_cell.length_a   1.000
_cell.length_b   1.000
_cell.length_c   1.000
_cell.angle_alpha   90.00
_cell.angle_beta   90.00
_cell.angle_gamma   90.00
#
_symmetry.space_group_name_H-M   'P 1'
#
loop_
_entity.id
_entity.type
_entity.pdbx_description
1 polymer ?
#
loop_
_entity_poly.entity_id
_entity_poly.type
_entity_poly.pdbx_seq_one_letter_code
_entity_poly.pdbx_strand_id
1 'polypeptide(L)'
;MFPLVSFQSRIFRASSRNRPSTEFSIVLGFLLIGLIALTSACSSLNAGTPSSATSKPAQPIAMSAKLPPATVGSVYRAVIAVSGGSAPYSFSIRAGKLPLGLNINGVTGSIYGLPMHAGTYAFVIAVLDSKHTAEGLQKFALTVSELSAAQNAVQVAIAPATLTLAAGGGHQFAAQVSNTSNHDVAWWASAGKITTAGYFTAPTVNASTRVQLVASSKADTSKRAYAYVDVTAVPASSSSSTPLAMTSAPLPQATEGVPYSAGLRATGGNTPYRWKIAAGSLPSGFSFDATAGSINGTASQSGSFPLTIQAADTAGHTASQQFAINVLPAANGNFDGPAELPRVYVKSSLADTPAPGNPHTVATMAGLQSALGSARCGDTILLQAGATFQGTVVLPAKNCDDNHWIILRTSAPDSALPPEGTRLTPCYAGVTSLPGRPSFACSSSRNVLAKIAFAGTGSGPIILADGATHYRLIGLEITRSAPKALVYNLVINQSGGTTDHIVIDRSWLHGTAHDETQRGVALVGSTNFAIVDSFFTDFHCIAVSGACGDSQAIAGGLGDKTMGPYKIVNNYLEAAGENIIFGGGGATRTPEDIEIRHNHFFKPLIWMKGTPGFVGGQDGHPFIVKNHLEFKNAARVLVEGNVMENSWGGFSQFGFSILLTPKNQNGNCPLCVLHDVTIRYGTISNVGNGITVGNGISDSGAVSLGAWNESIHDLVITHVNAKTYNGGGHLFQESNNNEQNPIYNVAISHVTGIGDPTAAMLVLGNALNKPLAGFSWTNNILAVTSDGITTTGGGAANCAYPGFGGGPAGKLDRCLKSYDFSGNVLIGNSGPWPKNNPTPATLANVMFSSSNLSLLRSLQLLPASPFSSGGTDGKNPGADIAAVQAAISGVAP
;
A
#
# COMPACT_ATOMS: atom_id res chain seq x y z
N MET A 1 16.94 38.44 -5.55
CA MET A 1 17.30 38.42 -6.98
C MET A 1 18.02 37.09 -7.22
N PHE A 2 17.30 36.07 -7.68
CA PHE A 2 17.70 34.65 -7.73
C PHE A 2 17.68 34.18 -9.20
N PRO A 3 18.63 33.38 -9.70
CA PRO A 3 18.44 32.72 -10.98
C PRO A 3 17.71 31.38 -10.77
N LEU A 4 16.60 31.24 -11.49
CA LEU A 4 15.90 29.99 -11.76
C LEU A 4 16.82 29.00 -12.49
N VAL A 5 16.79 27.72 -12.12
CA VAL A 5 17.40 26.63 -12.90
C VAL A 5 16.39 25.52 -13.15
N SER A 6 16.06 25.40 -14.44
CA SER A 6 15.44 24.31 -15.18
C SER A 6 15.56 22.90 -14.56
N PHE A 7 14.41 22.23 -14.39
CA PHE A 7 14.29 20.77 -14.37
C PHE A 7 14.67 20.20 -15.75
N GLN A 8 15.97 19.96 -15.96
CA GLN A 8 16.46 19.03 -16.97
C GLN A 8 17.71 18.35 -16.44
N SER A 9 17.68 17.02 -16.50
CA SER A 9 18.81 16.10 -16.37
C SER A 9 20.10 16.63 -16.99
N ARG A 10 21.05 17.07 -16.16
CA ARG A 10 22.45 17.22 -16.59
C ARG A 10 23.17 15.91 -16.34
N ILE A 11 23.16 15.08 -17.38
CA ILE A 11 24.11 13.99 -17.58
C ILE A 11 25.47 14.63 -17.85
N PHE A 12 26.50 14.25 -17.10
CA PHE A 12 27.89 14.52 -17.45
C PHE A 12 28.21 13.79 -18.78
N ARG A 13 28.23 14.53 -19.89
CA ARG A 13 28.85 14.09 -21.14
C ARG A 13 30.37 14.09 -20.94
N ALA A 14 30.96 12.91 -20.83
CA ALA A 14 32.37 12.73 -21.17
C ALA A 14 32.51 12.95 -22.69
N SER A 15 33.24 14.00 -23.08
CA SER A 15 33.56 14.28 -24.47
C SER A 15 34.72 13.39 -24.93
N SER A 16 34.48 12.51 -25.90
CA SER A 16 35.55 11.98 -26.75
C SER A 16 35.60 12.80 -28.05
N ARG A 17 36.71 13.50 -28.30
CA ARG A 17 37.06 14.06 -29.61
C ARG A 17 38.18 13.20 -30.21
N ASN A 18 37.86 12.49 -31.30
CA ASN A 18 38.52 12.47 -32.62
C ASN A 18 40.03 12.80 -32.67
N ARG A 19 40.96 11.98 -33.21
CA ARG A 19 41.12 11.33 -34.56
C ARG A 19 42.52 10.59 -34.59
N PRO A 20 43.00 9.93 -35.68
CA PRO A 20 42.39 9.00 -36.66
C PRO A 20 43.25 7.74 -37.03
N SER A 21 42.61 6.83 -37.79
CA SER A 21 43.09 5.96 -38.92
C SER A 21 44.11 4.80 -38.77
N THR A 22 43.72 3.69 -39.43
CA THR A 22 44.44 2.52 -40.04
C THR A 22 44.18 1.20 -39.30
N GLU A 23 43.85 0.03 -39.89
CA GLU A 23 43.58 -0.45 -41.25
C GLU A 23 43.08 -1.94 -41.17
N PHE A 24 42.25 -2.43 -42.12
CA PHE A 24 41.97 -3.85 -42.53
C PHE A 24 41.33 -4.83 -41.49
N SER A 25 40.42 -5.77 -41.78
CA SER A 25 39.87 -6.34 -43.03
C SER A 25 38.54 -7.07 -42.77
N ILE A 26 37.70 -7.13 -43.82
CA ILE A 26 36.47 -7.90 -43.98
C ILE A 26 36.80 -9.34 -44.39
N VAL A 27 36.08 -10.35 -43.87
CA VAL A 27 35.69 -11.55 -44.65
C VAL A 27 34.27 -11.98 -44.25
N LEU A 28 33.39 -11.99 -45.23
CA LEU A 28 32.04 -12.55 -45.25
C LEU A 28 32.11 -14.00 -45.78
N GLY A 29 31.25 -14.90 -45.31
CA GLY A 29 31.11 -16.24 -45.89
C GLY A 29 29.82 -16.95 -45.49
N PHE A 30 28.84 -16.94 -46.39
CA PHE A 30 27.60 -17.74 -46.36
C PHE A 30 27.88 -19.24 -46.61
N LEU A 31 27.08 -20.16 -46.04
CA LEU A 31 26.25 -21.11 -46.81
C LEU A 31 25.31 -21.95 -45.92
N LEU A 32 24.19 -22.37 -46.52
CA LEU A 32 23.07 -23.13 -45.98
C LEU A 32 22.99 -24.51 -46.68
N ILE A 33 22.35 -25.48 -46.01
CA ILE A 33 21.67 -26.72 -46.50
C ILE A 33 22.50 -28.03 -46.58
N GLY A 34 21.96 -29.08 -45.94
CA GLY A 34 22.26 -30.49 -46.24
C GLY A 34 21.59 -31.49 -45.28
N LEU A 35 20.41 -31.99 -45.65
CA LEU A 35 19.65 -33.08 -45.01
C LEU A 35 20.28 -34.45 -45.33
N ILE A 36 20.18 -35.45 -44.44
CA ILE A 36 19.79 -36.87 -44.73
C ILE A 36 19.77 -37.70 -43.42
N ALA A 37 18.74 -38.54 -43.33
CA ALA A 37 18.35 -39.42 -42.22
C ALA A 37 19.13 -40.74 -42.16
N LEU A 38 19.13 -41.43 -41.00
CA LEU A 38 19.18 -42.89 -40.92
C LEU A 38 18.51 -43.39 -39.61
N THR A 39 17.95 -44.60 -39.69
CA THR A 39 16.84 -45.15 -38.92
C THR A 39 17.22 -46.12 -37.79
N SER A 40 16.23 -46.36 -36.91
CA SER A 40 15.84 -47.65 -36.30
C SER A 40 16.78 -48.40 -35.34
N ALA A 41 16.35 -48.52 -34.08
CA ALA A 41 16.31 -49.81 -33.37
C ALA A 41 15.28 -49.78 -32.23
N CYS A 42 14.32 -50.69 -32.30
CA CYS A 42 13.33 -51.00 -31.28
C CYS A 42 13.77 -52.30 -30.60
N SER A 43 13.79 -52.36 -29.26
CA SER A 43 13.77 -53.64 -28.54
C SER A 43 13.08 -53.47 -27.19
N SER A 44 12.05 -54.28 -27.01
CA SER A 44 11.18 -54.46 -25.86
C SER A 44 11.88 -55.13 -24.67
N LEU A 45 11.55 -54.70 -23.45
CA LEU A 45 11.58 -55.56 -22.25
C LEU A 45 10.41 -55.21 -21.33
N ASN A 46 9.78 -56.27 -20.83
CA ASN A 46 8.49 -56.34 -20.16
C ASN A 46 8.38 -55.54 -18.86
N ALA A 47 7.17 -55.02 -18.65
CA ALA A 47 6.68 -54.43 -17.42
C ALA A 47 6.46 -55.46 -16.31
N GLY A 48 6.99 -55.18 -15.13
CA GLY A 48 6.40 -55.62 -13.87
C GLY A 48 5.43 -54.53 -13.39
N THR A 49 4.16 -54.88 -13.19
CA THR A 49 3.13 -54.00 -12.63
C THR A 49 3.29 -53.83 -11.12
N PRO A 50 3.19 -52.60 -10.60
CA PRO A 50 2.44 -52.34 -9.39
C PRO A 50 1.22 -51.46 -9.71
N SER A 51 0.08 -51.91 -9.18
CA SER A 51 -1.23 -51.25 -9.07
C SER A 51 -1.23 -49.74 -9.34
N SER A 52 -1.62 -49.35 -10.56
CA SER A 52 -2.08 -48.00 -10.84
C SER A 52 -3.47 -47.82 -10.23
N ALA A 53 -3.53 -47.15 -9.08
CA ALA A 53 -4.68 -46.30 -8.81
C ALA A 53 -4.61 -45.18 -9.85
N THR A 54 -5.48 -45.22 -10.86
CA THR A 54 -5.61 -44.17 -11.85
C THR A 54 -6.00 -42.88 -11.13
N SER A 55 -5.02 -42.02 -10.83
CA SER A 55 -5.30 -40.63 -10.51
C SER A 55 -5.88 -40.00 -11.76
N LYS A 56 -7.17 -39.64 -11.68
CA LYS A 56 -7.83 -38.78 -12.66
C LYS A 56 -6.90 -37.59 -12.92
N PRO A 57 -6.54 -37.24 -14.17
CA PRO A 57 -5.73 -36.07 -14.44
C PRO A 57 -6.41 -34.85 -13.79
N ALA A 58 -5.64 -34.10 -13.00
CA ALA A 58 -6.12 -32.87 -12.36
C ALA A 58 -6.71 -31.98 -13.46
N GLN A 59 -8.00 -31.64 -13.34
CA GLN A 59 -8.65 -30.81 -14.35
C GLN A 59 -7.97 -29.43 -14.35
N PRO A 60 -7.54 -28.92 -15.52
CA PRO A 60 -6.95 -27.59 -15.61
C PRO A 60 -7.95 -26.53 -15.09
N ILE A 61 -7.45 -25.50 -14.43
CA ILE A 61 -8.29 -24.44 -13.86
C ILE A 61 -8.97 -23.69 -15.01
N ALA A 62 -10.30 -23.70 -15.01
CA ALA A 62 -11.13 -22.97 -15.96
C ALA A 62 -11.85 -21.81 -15.26
N MET A 63 -11.92 -20.66 -15.94
CA MET A 63 -12.58 -19.45 -15.46
C MET A 63 -13.76 -19.07 -16.33
N SER A 64 -14.82 -18.58 -15.71
CA SER A 64 -15.94 -17.94 -16.41
C SER A 64 -16.44 -16.72 -15.64
N ALA A 65 -16.87 -15.69 -16.35
CA ALA A 65 -17.47 -14.52 -15.73
C ALA A 65 -18.38 -13.80 -16.73
N LYS A 66 -19.47 -13.23 -16.24
CA LYS A 66 -20.27 -12.25 -16.97
C LYS A 66 -19.91 -10.87 -16.42
N LEU A 67 -19.11 -10.12 -17.18
CA LEU A 67 -18.72 -8.76 -16.80
C LEU A 67 -19.72 -7.76 -17.41
N PRO A 68 -20.68 -7.22 -16.64
CA PRO A 68 -21.54 -6.16 -17.15
C PRO A 68 -20.69 -4.93 -17.53
N PRO A 69 -21.14 -4.05 -18.44
CA PRO A 69 -20.46 -2.77 -18.67
C PRO A 69 -20.38 -1.97 -17.36
N ALA A 70 -19.27 -1.28 -17.16
CA ALA A 70 -19.09 -0.35 -16.06
C ALA A 70 -19.35 1.10 -16.51
N THR A 71 -19.52 2.01 -15.56
CA THR A 71 -19.71 3.44 -15.85
C THR A 71 -18.77 4.25 -14.97
N VAL A 72 -18.09 5.24 -15.54
CA VAL A 72 -17.14 6.09 -14.81
C VAL A 72 -17.76 6.62 -13.51
N GLY A 73 -17.06 6.48 -12.38
CA GLY A 73 -17.49 6.96 -11.06
C GLY A 73 -18.61 6.15 -10.40
N SER A 74 -19.07 5.04 -11.01
CA SER A 74 -20.11 4.17 -10.43
C SER A 74 -19.52 2.91 -9.83
N VAL A 75 -20.03 2.46 -8.67
CA VAL A 75 -19.55 1.23 -8.03
C VAL A 75 -19.77 0.06 -8.98
N TYR A 76 -18.69 -0.63 -9.30
CA TYR A 76 -18.68 -1.81 -10.13
C TYR A 76 -18.35 -3.03 -9.26
N ARG A 77 -19.05 -4.14 -9.52
CA ARG A 77 -18.71 -5.44 -8.95
C ARG A 77 -19.08 -6.56 -9.91
N ALA A 78 -18.15 -7.46 -10.17
CA ALA A 78 -18.37 -8.72 -10.88
C ALA A 78 -17.47 -9.80 -10.26
N VAL A 79 -17.82 -11.08 -10.36
CA VAL A 79 -17.02 -12.17 -9.77
C VAL A 79 -16.63 -13.15 -10.86
N ILE A 80 -15.37 -13.59 -10.83
CA ILE A 80 -14.85 -14.67 -11.65
C ILE A 80 -15.18 -16.00 -10.99
N ALA A 81 -15.98 -16.83 -11.66
CA ALA A 81 -16.22 -18.20 -11.25
C ALA A 81 -15.08 -19.09 -11.72
N VAL A 82 -14.63 -19.99 -10.85
CA VAL A 82 -13.51 -20.91 -11.09
C VAL A 82 -13.97 -22.35 -10.92
N SER A 83 -13.48 -23.24 -11.78
CA SER A 83 -13.66 -24.69 -11.67
C SER A 83 -12.34 -25.41 -12.01
N GLY A 84 -12.12 -26.60 -11.43
CA GLY A 84 -10.83 -27.30 -11.52
C GLY A 84 -9.82 -26.79 -10.47
N GLY A 85 -8.71 -27.49 -10.28
CA GLY A 85 -7.76 -27.21 -9.19
C GLY A 85 -8.31 -27.44 -7.77
N SER A 86 -7.53 -27.04 -6.76
CA SER A 86 -7.92 -27.07 -5.34
C SER A 86 -8.09 -25.65 -4.78
N ALA A 87 -9.26 -25.34 -4.21
CA ALA A 87 -9.44 -24.10 -3.46
C ALA A 87 -8.64 -24.14 -2.13
N PRO A 88 -8.27 -22.99 -1.53
CA PRO A 88 -8.49 -21.62 -2.00
C PRO A 88 -7.68 -21.26 -3.26
N TYR A 89 -8.20 -20.33 -4.05
CA TYR A 89 -7.54 -19.87 -5.27
C TYR A 89 -6.86 -18.52 -5.04
N SER A 90 -5.79 -18.26 -5.81
CA SER A 90 -5.21 -16.92 -5.93
C SER A 90 -5.47 -16.34 -7.33
N PHE A 91 -5.97 -15.11 -7.39
CA PHE A 91 -6.33 -14.39 -8.62
C PHE A 91 -5.37 -13.22 -8.85
N SER A 92 -4.88 -13.07 -10.09
CA SER A 92 -4.04 -11.93 -10.48
C SER A 92 -4.30 -11.50 -11.92
N ILE A 93 -3.90 -10.27 -12.27
CA ILE A 93 -3.91 -9.80 -13.66
C ILE A 93 -2.56 -10.18 -14.30
N ARG A 94 -2.58 -11.08 -15.28
CA ARG A 94 -1.40 -11.60 -15.97
C ARG A 94 -0.95 -10.73 -17.14
N ALA A 95 -1.90 -10.14 -17.86
CA ALA A 95 -1.65 -9.28 -19.01
C ALA A 95 -2.82 -8.31 -19.22
N GLY A 96 -2.56 -7.17 -19.88
CA GLY A 96 -3.55 -6.09 -20.00
C GLY A 96 -3.77 -5.36 -18.67
N LYS A 97 -4.87 -4.62 -18.55
CA LYS A 97 -5.18 -3.84 -17.35
C LYS A 97 -6.69 -3.80 -17.12
N LEU A 98 -7.10 -3.87 -15.85
CA LEU A 98 -8.45 -3.50 -15.47
C LEU A 98 -8.66 -2.00 -15.78
N PRO A 99 -9.91 -1.55 -16.00
CA PRO A 99 -10.20 -0.13 -16.01
C PRO A 99 -9.67 0.54 -14.74
N LEU A 100 -9.07 1.72 -14.88
CA LEU A 100 -8.53 2.49 -13.75
C LEU A 100 -9.60 2.67 -12.67
N GLY A 101 -9.25 2.42 -11.40
CA GLY A 101 -10.18 2.43 -10.27
C GLY A 101 -10.95 1.13 -10.02
N LEU A 102 -10.74 0.09 -10.85
CA LEU A 102 -11.17 -1.28 -10.56
C LEU A 102 -9.99 -2.16 -10.15
N ASN A 103 -10.22 -3.00 -9.15
CA ASN A 103 -9.30 -3.99 -8.61
C ASN A 103 -9.87 -5.40 -8.78
N ILE A 104 -9.02 -6.42 -8.76
CA ILE A 104 -9.44 -7.81 -8.58
C ILE A 104 -9.03 -8.28 -7.19
N ASN A 105 -9.99 -8.81 -6.44
CA ASN A 105 -9.73 -9.43 -5.17
C ASN A 105 -9.02 -10.77 -5.42
N GLY A 106 -7.80 -10.87 -4.91
CA GLY A 106 -6.91 -12.00 -5.14
C GLY A 106 -7.38 -13.33 -4.57
N VAL A 107 -8.46 -13.39 -3.78
CA VAL A 107 -8.93 -14.63 -3.14
C VAL A 107 -10.32 -15.04 -3.61
N THR A 108 -11.19 -14.05 -3.85
CA THR A 108 -12.58 -14.28 -4.24
C THR A 108 -12.80 -14.18 -5.76
N GLY A 109 -11.83 -13.65 -6.50
CA GLY A 109 -11.99 -13.35 -7.92
C GLY A 109 -12.98 -12.22 -8.18
N SER A 110 -13.38 -11.43 -7.17
CA SER A 110 -14.24 -10.28 -7.38
C SER A 110 -13.47 -9.16 -8.06
N ILE A 111 -13.90 -8.71 -9.23
CA ILE A 111 -13.53 -7.41 -9.79
C ILE A 111 -14.43 -6.36 -9.15
N TYR A 112 -13.87 -5.34 -8.53
CA TYR A 112 -14.63 -4.31 -7.81
C TYR A 112 -13.95 -2.94 -7.83
N GLY A 113 -14.72 -1.87 -7.63
CA GLY A 113 -14.19 -0.52 -7.49
C GLY A 113 -15.04 0.54 -8.22
N LEU A 114 -14.46 1.70 -8.47
CA LEU A 114 -15.07 2.81 -9.20
C LEU A 114 -14.26 3.05 -10.47
N PRO A 115 -14.70 2.64 -11.66
CA PRO A 115 -13.91 2.83 -12.87
C PRO A 115 -13.82 4.33 -13.16
N MET A 116 -12.69 4.84 -13.65
CA MET A 116 -12.43 6.29 -13.71
C MET A 116 -12.33 6.84 -15.12
N HIS A 117 -12.20 5.96 -16.11
CA HIS A 117 -12.08 6.33 -17.51
C HIS A 117 -12.93 5.41 -18.37
N ALA A 118 -13.63 6.00 -19.34
CA ALA A 118 -14.32 5.21 -20.33
C ALA A 118 -13.32 4.56 -21.29
N GLY A 119 -13.72 3.42 -21.84
CA GLY A 119 -12.91 2.64 -22.75
C GLY A 119 -13.26 1.17 -22.68
N THR A 120 -12.72 0.39 -23.60
CA THR A 120 -12.80 -1.07 -23.53
C THR A 120 -11.44 -1.61 -23.12
N TYR A 121 -11.42 -2.31 -21.99
CA TYR A 121 -10.21 -2.80 -21.34
C TYR A 121 -10.16 -4.31 -21.48
N ALA A 122 -9.19 -4.80 -22.26
CA ALA A 122 -8.90 -6.23 -22.34
C ALA A 122 -7.81 -6.59 -21.33
N PHE A 123 -8.04 -7.65 -20.57
CA PHE A 123 -7.10 -8.15 -19.57
C PHE A 123 -7.17 -9.68 -19.48
N VAL A 124 -6.09 -10.30 -19.04
CA VAL A 124 -5.98 -11.74 -18.82
C VAL A 124 -5.86 -11.95 -17.33
N ILE A 125 -6.77 -12.72 -16.75
CA ILE A 125 -6.70 -13.14 -15.35
C ILE A 125 -5.94 -14.47 -15.31
N ALA A 126 -5.01 -14.58 -14.35
CA ALA A 126 -4.42 -15.83 -13.93
C ALA A 126 -5.04 -16.29 -12.61
N VAL A 127 -5.30 -17.60 -12.51
CA VAL A 127 -5.73 -18.25 -11.28
C VAL A 127 -4.80 -19.40 -10.96
N LEU A 128 -4.25 -19.42 -9.75
CA LEU A 128 -3.52 -20.57 -9.20
C LEU A 128 -4.39 -21.27 -8.14
N ASP A 129 -4.23 -22.59 -8.05
CA ASP A 129 -4.82 -23.36 -6.94
C ASP A 129 -4.02 -23.22 -5.66
N SER A 130 -4.56 -23.73 -4.55
CA SER A 130 -4.00 -23.57 -3.20
C SER A 130 -2.61 -24.17 -3.01
N LYS A 131 -2.20 -25.06 -3.92
CA LYS A 131 -0.88 -25.72 -3.91
C LYS A 131 0.07 -25.11 -4.94
N HIS A 132 -0.40 -24.13 -5.71
CA HIS A 132 0.32 -23.51 -6.82
C HIS A 132 0.77 -24.53 -7.89
N THR A 133 0.06 -25.66 -8.00
CA THR A 133 0.38 -26.77 -8.92
C THR A 133 -0.46 -26.75 -10.20
N ALA A 134 -1.54 -25.98 -10.23
CA ALA A 134 -2.36 -25.76 -11.42
C ALA A 134 -2.56 -24.26 -11.68
N GLU A 135 -2.42 -23.83 -12.94
CA GLU A 135 -2.67 -22.46 -13.39
C GLU A 135 -3.77 -22.47 -14.47
N GLY A 136 -4.71 -21.52 -14.36
CA GLY A 136 -5.66 -21.20 -15.41
C GLY A 136 -5.41 -19.79 -15.91
N LEU A 137 -5.49 -19.56 -17.22
CA LEU A 137 -5.41 -18.24 -17.85
C LEU A 137 -6.66 -18.00 -18.69
N GLN A 138 -7.35 -16.87 -18.47
CA GLN A 138 -8.52 -16.51 -19.26
C GLN A 138 -8.53 -15.03 -19.59
N LYS A 139 -8.78 -14.72 -20.87
CA LYS A 139 -8.94 -13.35 -21.35
C LYS A 139 -10.37 -12.87 -21.13
N PHE A 140 -10.49 -11.67 -20.60
CA PHE A 140 -11.73 -10.93 -20.41
C PHE A 140 -11.63 -9.55 -21.07
N ALA A 141 -12.78 -8.94 -21.31
CA ALA A 141 -12.90 -7.55 -21.71
C ALA A 141 -14.00 -6.88 -20.88
N LEU A 142 -13.75 -5.65 -20.43
CA LEU A 142 -14.72 -4.81 -19.72
C LEU A 142 -14.83 -3.46 -20.42
N THR A 143 -16.04 -3.12 -20.86
CA THR A 143 -16.35 -1.80 -21.39
C THR A 143 -16.79 -0.89 -20.27
N VAL A 144 -16.11 0.25 -20.12
CA VAL A 144 -16.49 1.36 -19.26
C VAL A 144 -17.03 2.48 -20.13
N SER A 145 -18.21 3.00 -19.78
CA SER A 145 -18.84 4.13 -20.46
C SER A 145 -18.63 5.43 -19.66
N GLU A 146 -18.52 6.57 -20.35
CA GLU A 146 -18.44 7.88 -19.70
C GLU A 146 -19.72 8.16 -18.91
N LEU A 147 -19.57 8.89 -17.79
CA LEU A 147 -20.73 9.38 -17.05
C LEU A 147 -21.38 10.51 -17.87
N SER A 148 -22.66 10.37 -18.24
CA SER A 148 -23.33 11.38 -19.06
C SER A 148 -23.53 12.70 -18.28
N ALA A 149 -23.47 13.85 -18.96
CA ALA A 149 -23.70 15.17 -18.36
C ALA A 149 -25.12 15.31 -17.72
N ALA A 150 -26.09 14.51 -18.18
CA ALA A 150 -27.42 14.45 -17.58
C ALA A 150 -27.43 13.69 -16.23
N GLN A 151 -26.52 12.73 -16.03
CA GLN A 151 -26.39 11.96 -14.78
C GLN A 151 -25.52 12.63 -13.72
N ASN A 152 -24.77 13.68 -14.07
CA ASN A 152 -24.00 14.48 -13.10
C ASN A 152 -24.78 15.71 -12.58
N ALA A 153 -25.97 15.98 -13.14
CA ALA A 153 -26.85 17.01 -12.63
C ALA A 153 -27.54 16.53 -11.34
N VAL A 154 -27.84 17.48 -10.43
CA VAL A 154 -28.70 17.23 -9.27
C VAL A 154 -29.99 16.59 -9.76
N GLN A 155 -30.30 15.41 -9.23
CA GLN A 155 -31.59 14.73 -9.49
C GLN A 155 -32.44 14.79 -8.24
N VAL A 156 -33.75 14.82 -8.42
CA VAL A 156 -34.73 14.70 -7.33
C VAL A 156 -35.73 13.63 -7.73
N ALA A 157 -36.04 12.72 -6.81
CA ALA A 157 -37.13 11.76 -6.96
C ALA A 157 -38.01 11.77 -5.71
N ILE A 158 -39.31 11.52 -5.84
CA ILE A 158 -40.22 11.31 -4.71
C ILE A 158 -40.68 9.85 -4.72
N ALA A 159 -40.66 9.20 -3.56
CA ALA A 159 -41.19 7.87 -3.35
C ALA A 159 -42.27 7.88 -2.24
N PRO A 160 -43.43 7.24 -2.47
CA PRO A 160 -43.88 6.68 -3.75
C PRO A 160 -44.23 7.77 -4.78
N ALA A 161 -44.14 7.47 -6.08
CA ALA A 161 -44.50 8.41 -7.15
C ALA A 161 -46.03 8.56 -7.33
N THR A 162 -46.79 7.53 -6.93
CA THR A 162 -48.24 7.57 -6.86
C THR A 162 -48.73 6.87 -5.59
N LEU A 163 -49.82 7.34 -5.00
CA LEU A 163 -50.42 6.79 -3.80
C LEU A 163 -51.94 7.00 -3.83
N THR A 164 -52.72 6.10 -3.23
CA THR A 164 -54.14 6.33 -2.97
C THR A 164 -54.37 6.45 -1.46
N LEU A 165 -55.04 7.51 -1.02
CA LEU A 165 -55.41 7.74 0.38
C LEU A 165 -56.92 7.97 0.51
N ALA A 166 -57.51 7.65 1.65
CA ALA A 166 -58.84 8.14 1.99
C ALA A 166 -58.76 9.61 2.44
N ALA A 167 -59.86 10.35 2.31
CA ALA A 167 -60.01 11.70 2.86
C ALA A 167 -59.52 11.76 4.33
N GLY A 168 -58.62 12.69 4.65
CA GLY A 168 -58.01 12.85 5.98
C GLY A 168 -56.84 11.89 6.32
N GLY A 169 -56.52 10.92 5.45
CA GLY A 169 -55.41 9.99 5.65
C GLY A 169 -54.04 10.64 5.52
N GLY A 170 -53.04 10.12 6.22
CA GLY A 170 -51.66 10.63 6.18
C GLY A 170 -50.66 9.63 5.59
N HIS A 171 -49.58 10.12 4.97
CA HIS A 171 -48.48 9.31 4.46
C HIS A 171 -47.15 10.07 4.42
N GLN A 172 -46.07 9.38 4.74
CA GLN A 172 -44.72 9.92 4.66
C GLN A 172 -44.15 9.70 3.25
N PHE A 173 -43.90 10.79 2.53
CA PHE A 173 -43.16 10.75 1.28
C PHE A 173 -41.68 10.98 1.54
N ALA A 174 -40.82 10.27 0.81
CA ALA A 174 -39.39 10.50 0.81
C ALA A 174 -38.99 11.23 -0.48
N ALA A 175 -38.10 12.21 -0.39
CA ALA A 175 -37.42 12.76 -1.53
C ALA A 175 -35.95 12.33 -1.51
N GLN A 176 -35.44 11.85 -2.63
CA GLN A 176 -34.03 11.55 -2.81
C GLN A 176 -33.41 12.62 -3.68
N VAL A 177 -32.38 13.30 -3.18
CA VAL A 177 -31.55 14.21 -3.97
C VAL A 177 -30.18 13.54 -4.19
N SER A 178 -29.77 13.35 -5.44
CA SER A 178 -28.49 12.69 -5.76
C SER A 178 -27.54 13.62 -6.51
N ASN A 179 -26.25 13.24 -6.56
CA ASN A 179 -25.17 13.98 -7.23
C ASN A 179 -24.87 15.37 -6.64
N THR A 180 -25.01 15.51 -5.33
CA THR A 180 -24.69 16.71 -4.56
C THR A 180 -24.49 16.34 -3.10
N SER A 181 -23.78 17.16 -2.34
CA SER A 181 -23.61 17.03 -0.88
C SER A 181 -24.78 17.61 -0.08
N ASN A 182 -25.67 18.40 -0.72
CA ASN A 182 -26.87 18.94 -0.07
C ASN A 182 -28.10 18.14 -0.50
N HIS A 183 -28.63 17.34 0.42
CA HIS A 183 -29.74 16.43 0.13
C HIS A 183 -31.13 17.00 0.48
N ASP A 184 -31.21 18.27 0.88
CA ASP A 184 -32.45 18.88 1.33
C ASP A 184 -33.42 19.19 0.18
N VAL A 185 -34.73 19.13 0.49
CA VAL A 185 -35.80 19.58 -0.42
C VAL A 185 -36.76 20.57 0.25
N ALA A 186 -37.43 21.37 -0.57
CA ALA A 186 -38.61 22.13 -0.19
C ALA A 186 -39.87 21.42 -0.71
N TRP A 187 -40.79 21.10 0.20
CA TRP A 187 -42.05 20.40 -0.09
C TRP A 187 -43.21 21.36 -0.34
N TRP A 188 -44.07 21.01 -1.29
CA TRP A 188 -45.34 21.70 -1.58
C TRP A 188 -46.40 20.68 -2.00
N ALA A 189 -47.67 20.98 -1.71
CA ALA A 189 -48.83 20.17 -2.10
C ALA A 189 -49.93 21.05 -2.72
N SER A 190 -50.60 20.57 -3.76
CA SER A 190 -51.67 21.32 -4.44
C SER A 190 -52.96 21.43 -3.64
N ALA A 191 -53.18 20.52 -2.69
CA ALA A 191 -54.25 20.53 -1.69
C ALA A 191 -53.84 19.61 -0.50
N GLY A 192 -54.45 19.78 0.68
CA GLY A 192 -54.00 19.11 1.91
C GLY A 192 -52.82 19.82 2.59
N LYS A 193 -52.09 19.13 3.48
CA LYS A 193 -50.92 19.69 4.18
C LYS A 193 -49.72 18.77 4.03
N ILE A 194 -48.54 19.32 3.71
CA ILE A 194 -47.27 18.57 3.72
C ILE A 194 -46.25 19.27 4.63
N THR A 195 -45.59 18.53 5.51
CA THR A 195 -44.56 19.07 6.40
C THR A 195 -43.22 19.24 5.67
N THR A 196 -42.29 19.99 6.28
CA THR A 196 -40.91 20.10 5.79
C THR A 196 -40.16 18.77 5.79
N ALA A 197 -40.60 17.80 6.58
CA ALA A 197 -40.07 16.44 6.59
C ALA A 197 -40.72 15.51 5.55
N GLY A 198 -41.72 15.97 4.77
CA GLY A 198 -42.38 15.18 3.72
C GLY A 198 -43.62 14.38 4.15
N TYR A 199 -44.14 14.61 5.35
CA TYR A 199 -45.38 13.97 5.80
C TYR A 199 -46.59 14.69 5.21
N PHE A 200 -47.36 14.02 4.37
CA PHE A 200 -48.56 14.53 3.72
C PHE A 200 -49.84 14.08 4.44
N THR A 201 -50.77 14.99 4.65
CA THR A 201 -52.14 14.73 5.13
C THR A 201 -53.14 15.12 4.04
N ALA A 202 -53.92 14.14 3.59
CA ALA A 202 -54.91 14.28 2.53
C ALA A 202 -56.06 15.22 2.95
N PRO A 203 -56.55 16.10 2.05
CA PRO A 203 -57.70 16.95 2.32
C PRO A 203 -58.98 16.12 2.49
N THR A 204 -59.98 16.72 3.13
CA THR A 204 -61.34 16.17 3.13
C THR A 204 -61.97 16.40 1.76
N VAL A 205 -62.46 15.33 1.12
CA VAL A 205 -63.07 15.40 -0.21
C VAL A 205 -64.38 14.63 -0.26
N ASN A 206 -65.36 15.14 -1.00
CA ASN A 206 -66.68 14.53 -1.23
C ASN A 206 -66.75 13.76 -2.56
N ALA A 207 -65.72 13.86 -3.40
CA ALA A 207 -65.49 13.06 -4.59
C ALA A 207 -64.00 12.80 -4.77
N SER A 208 -63.63 11.70 -5.43
CA SER A 208 -62.22 11.33 -5.61
C SER A 208 -61.45 12.44 -6.32
N THR A 209 -60.37 12.93 -5.70
CA THR A 209 -59.59 14.08 -6.17
C THR A 209 -58.12 13.72 -6.19
N ARG A 210 -57.40 14.11 -7.24
CA ARG A 210 -55.95 13.92 -7.35
C ARG A 210 -55.20 15.13 -6.81
N VAL A 211 -54.31 14.91 -5.86
CA VAL A 211 -53.40 15.92 -5.29
C VAL A 211 -52.01 15.73 -5.88
N GLN A 212 -51.35 16.81 -6.30
CA GLN A 212 -49.96 16.79 -6.73
C GLN A 212 -49.04 17.26 -5.59
N LEU A 213 -47.99 16.50 -5.33
CA LEU A 213 -46.90 16.86 -4.43
C LEU A 213 -45.67 17.23 -5.24
N VAL A 214 -44.94 18.24 -4.78
CA VAL A 214 -43.70 18.73 -5.41
C VAL A 214 -42.60 18.78 -4.36
N ALA A 215 -41.47 18.16 -4.67
CA ALA A 215 -40.22 18.31 -3.92
C ALA A 215 -39.23 19.05 -4.82
N SER A 216 -38.76 20.22 -4.38
CA SER A 216 -37.74 21.02 -5.08
C SER A 216 -36.41 20.88 -4.36
N SER A 217 -35.33 20.53 -5.05
CA SER A 217 -34.01 20.44 -4.41
C SER A 217 -33.55 21.81 -3.89
N LYS A 218 -32.90 21.82 -2.72
CA LYS A 218 -32.17 23.00 -2.23
C LYS A 218 -30.75 23.10 -2.79
N ALA A 219 -30.21 22.02 -3.35
CA ALA A 219 -28.93 22.04 -4.05
C ALA A 219 -29.04 22.63 -5.47
N ASP A 220 -30.17 22.44 -6.15
CA ASP A 220 -30.52 23.08 -7.42
C ASP A 220 -32.03 23.29 -7.49
N THR A 221 -32.46 24.53 -7.31
CA THR A 221 -33.89 24.88 -7.23
C THR A 221 -34.65 24.76 -8.54
N SER A 222 -33.94 24.55 -9.67
CA SER A 222 -34.54 24.22 -10.96
C SER A 222 -35.00 22.76 -11.05
N LYS A 223 -34.53 21.89 -10.15
CA LYS A 223 -34.82 20.44 -10.17
C LYS A 223 -35.97 20.12 -9.22
N ARG A 224 -37.00 19.49 -9.79
CA ARG A 224 -38.25 19.14 -9.09
C ARG A 224 -38.64 17.71 -9.38
N ALA A 225 -39.17 17.04 -8.37
CA ALA A 225 -39.86 15.77 -8.51
C ALA A 225 -41.34 15.93 -8.19
N TYR A 226 -42.16 15.08 -8.79
CA TYR A 226 -43.61 15.10 -8.63
C TYR A 226 -44.11 13.74 -8.13
N ALA A 227 -45.07 13.76 -7.22
CA ALA A 227 -45.88 12.59 -6.88
C ALA A 227 -47.36 12.95 -6.94
N TYR A 228 -48.21 11.95 -7.19
CA TYR A 228 -49.66 12.12 -7.27
C TYR A 228 -50.37 11.28 -6.22
N VAL A 229 -51.26 11.88 -5.44
CA VAL A 229 -52.09 11.20 -4.46
C VAL A 229 -53.54 11.21 -4.91
N ASP A 230 -54.10 10.05 -5.21
CA ASP A 230 -55.53 9.88 -5.45
C ASP A 230 -56.25 9.81 -4.10
N VAL A 231 -56.95 10.88 -3.74
CA VAL A 231 -57.71 10.96 -2.49
C VAL A 231 -59.13 10.48 -2.76
N THR A 232 -59.51 9.37 -2.17
CA THR A 232 -60.85 8.78 -2.28
C THR A 232 -61.80 9.39 -1.24
N ALA A 233 -63.00 9.74 -1.67
CA ALA A 233 -64.07 10.16 -0.76
C ALA A 233 -64.47 8.97 0.13
N VAL A 234 -64.81 9.21 1.40
CA VAL A 234 -65.27 8.15 2.30
C VAL A 234 -66.70 7.73 1.90
N PRO A 235 -66.96 6.49 1.45
CA PRO A 235 -68.31 5.98 1.27
C PRO A 235 -68.86 5.42 2.60
N ALA A 236 -70.17 5.52 2.80
CA ALA A 236 -70.86 4.86 3.90
C ALA A 236 -70.73 3.32 3.80
N SER A 237 -70.18 2.74 4.87
CA SER A 237 -70.14 1.33 5.31
C SER A 237 -70.59 0.19 4.37
N SER A 238 -69.73 -0.81 4.17
CA SER A 238 -70.03 -2.24 4.46
C SER A 238 -68.77 -3.12 4.37
N SER A 239 -68.75 -4.15 5.22
CA SER A 239 -67.59 -4.95 5.66
C SER A 239 -67.31 -6.19 4.81
N SER A 240 -66.05 -6.37 4.42
CA SER A 240 -65.43 -7.71 4.30
C SER A 240 -63.98 -7.61 4.80
N SER A 241 -63.68 -8.30 5.90
CA SER A 241 -62.36 -8.24 6.54
C SER A 241 -61.40 -9.23 5.88
N THR A 242 -60.53 -8.74 5.01
CA THR A 242 -59.36 -9.51 4.55
C THR A 242 -58.53 -9.88 5.78
N PRO A 243 -58.16 -11.15 5.99
CA PRO A 243 -57.38 -11.56 7.15
C PRO A 243 -56.00 -10.89 7.16
N LEU A 244 -55.48 -10.57 8.36
CA LEU A 244 -54.15 -9.97 8.51
C LEU A 244 -53.08 -10.93 7.97
N ALA A 245 -52.25 -10.45 7.05
CA ALA A 245 -51.17 -11.19 6.42
C ALA A 245 -49.90 -10.34 6.33
N MET A 246 -48.75 -10.93 6.64
CA MET A 246 -47.44 -10.33 6.38
C MET A 246 -47.14 -10.36 4.89
N THR A 247 -46.67 -9.23 4.33
CA THR A 247 -46.33 -9.11 2.91
C THR A 247 -44.95 -8.49 2.69
N SER A 248 -44.10 -8.47 3.71
CA SER A 248 -42.74 -7.95 3.58
C SER A 248 -41.90 -8.84 2.67
N ALA A 249 -41.14 -8.21 1.77
CA ALA A 249 -40.05 -8.88 1.05
C ALA A 249 -38.93 -9.29 2.03
N PRO A 250 -38.01 -10.19 1.63
CA PRO A 250 -36.77 -10.42 2.39
C PRO A 250 -36.06 -9.10 2.71
N LEU A 251 -35.52 -8.98 3.92
CA LEU A 251 -34.83 -7.76 4.35
C LEU A 251 -33.55 -7.54 3.52
N PRO A 252 -33.24 -6.30 3.10
CA PRO A 252 -31.98 -6.00 2.45
C PRO A 252 -30.79 -6.39 3.33
N GLN A 253 -29.70 -6.80 2.69
CA GLN A 253 -28.45 -7.10 3.37
C GLN A 253 -27.88 -5.83 4.02
N ALA A 254 -27.33 -5.97 5.21
CA ALA A 254 -26.63 -4.89 5.93
C ALA A 254 -25.11 -5.09 5.84
N THR A 255 -24.36 -4.04 6.18
CA THR A 255 -22.89 -4.07 6.29
C THR A 255 -22.52 -3.47 7.64
N GLU A 256 -21.65 -4.12 8.41
CA GLU A 256 -21.16 -3.59 9.70
C GLU A 256 -20.57 -2.19 9.52
N GLY A 257 -20.81 -1.29 10.48
CA GLY A 257 -20.33 0.09 10.42
C GLY A 257 -21.05 1.01 9.42
N VAL A 258 -21.92 0.50 8.56
CA VAL A 258 -22.71 1.29 7.60
C VAL A 258 -24.14 1.53 8.12
N PRO A 259 -24.68 2.76 8.07
CA PRO A 259 -26.07 3.02 8.43
C PRO A 259 -27.07 2.21 7.59
N TYR A 260 -28.07 1.64 8.25
CA TYR A 260 -29.06 0.73 7.68
C TYR A 260 -30.48 1.13 8.11
N SER A 261 -31.43 1.01 7.19
CA SER A 261 -32.86 1.18 7.46
C SER A 261 -33.69 0.22 6.59
N ALA A 262 -34.63 -0.49 7.19
CA ALA A 262 -35.57 -1.37 6.50
C ALA A 262 -36.98 -1.29 7.12
N GLY A 263 -38.02 -1.30 6.29
CA GLY A 263 -39.43 -1.26 6.72
C GLY A 263 -40.17 -2.59 6.49
N LEU A 264 -41.15 -2.87 7.34
CA LEU A 264 -42.00 -4.06 7.31
C LEU A 264 -43.41 -3.72 6.81
N ARG A 265 -44.10 -4.71 6.23
CA ARG A 265 -45.41 -4.54 5.59
C ARG A 265 -46.36 -5.68 5.95
N ALA A 266 -47.62 -5.31 6.20
CA ALA A 266 -48.73 -6.21 6.46
C ALA A 266 -49.99 -5.66 5.76
N THR A 267 -50.92 -6.54 5.42
CA THR A 267 -52.18 -6.24 4.73
C THR A 267 -53.33 -6.98 5.41
N GLY A 268 -54.57 -6.51 5.24
CA GLY A 268 -55.74 -7.07 5.95
C GLY A 268 -55.80 -6.69 7.43
N GLY A 269 -56.86 -7.10 8.13
CA GLY A 269 -57.10 -6.72 9.53
C GLY A 269 -57.41 -5.23 9.73
N ASN A 270 -57.44 -4.81 11.00
CA ASN A 270 -57.76 -3.44 11.41
C ASN A 270 -56.50 -2.60 11.73
N THR A 271 -56.20 -1.59 10.92
CA THR A 271 -55.09 -0.65 11.16
C THR A 271 -55.37 0.30 12.35
N PRO A 272 -54.34 0.93 12.96
CA PRO A 272 -52.91 0.75 12.72
C PRO A 272 -52.37 -0.59 13.24
N TYR A 273 -51.35 -1.13 12.56
CA TYR A 273 -50.68 -2.34 13.04
C TYR A 273 -49.65 -2.01 14.13
N ARG A 274 -49.51 -2.93 15.08
CA ARG A 274 -48.48 -2.91 16.11
C ARG A 274 -47.50 -4.03 15.81
N TRP A 275 -46.20 -3.73 15.86
CA TRP A 275 -45.16 -4.68 15.49
C TRP A 275 -44.38 -5.12 16.72
N LYS A 276 -43.92 -6.37 16.72
CA LYS A 276 -42.94 -6.85 17.69
C LYS A 276 -42.02 -7.90 17.08
N ILE A 277 -40.85 -8.05 17.69
CA ILE A 277 -39.98 -9.21 17.47
C ILE A 277 -40.55 -10.35 18.33
N ALA A 278 -41.10 -11.37 17.69
CA ALA A 278 -41.72 -12.51 18.37
C ALA A 278 -40.70 -13.60 18.76
N ALA A 279 -39.60 -13.72 18.01
CA ALA A 279 -38.48 -14.61 18.31
C ALA A 279 -37.19 -14.12 17.61
N GLY A 280 -36.03 -14.49 18.15
CA GLY A 280 -34.72 -14.01 17.69
C GLY A 280 -34.37 -12.62 18.24
N SER A 281 -33.27 -12.04 17.75
CA SER A 281 -32.80 -10.71 18.14
C SER A 281 -32.29 -9.94 16.92
N LEU A 282 -32.32 -8.61 17.00
CA LEU A 282 -31.62 -7.78 16.02
C LEU A 282 -30.10 -7.88 16.21
N PRO A 283 -29.29 -7.63 15.14
CA PRO A 283 -27.87 -7.36 15.29
C PRO A 283 -27.63 -6.20 16.28
N SER A 284 -26.57 -6.27 17.07
CA SER A 284 -26.15 -5.18 17.95
C SER A 284 -25.99 -3.88 17.16
N GLY A 285 -26.53 -2.77 17.66
CA GLY A 285 -26.51 -1.46 17.00
C GLY A 285 -27.72 -1.16 16.10
N PHE A 286 -28.62 -2.14 15.89
CA PHE A 286 -29.94 -1.89 15.32
C PHE A 286 -31.01 -1.72 16.41
N SER A 287 -32.03 -0.94 16.08
CA SER A 287 -33.20 -0.65 16.89
C SER A 287 -34.46 -1.00 16.10
N PHE A 288 -35.50 -1.43 16.82
CA PHE A 288 -36.79 -1.75 16.25
C PHE A 288 -37.83 -0.69 16.63
N ASP A 289 -38.41 -0.02 15.65
CA ASP A 289 -39.58 0.82 15.86
C ASP A 289 -40.85 -0.03 15.75
N ALA A 290 -41.40 -0.40 16.90
CA ALA A 290 -42.61 -1.20 17.04
C ALA A 290 -43.90 -0.49 16.57
N THR A 291 -43.86 0.84 16.42
CA THR A 291 -45.01 1.65 15.99
C THR A 291 -44.98 1.85 14.47
N ALA A 292 -43.80 2.14 13.92
CA ALA A 292 -43.62 2.34 12.48
C ALA A 292 -43.37 1.04 11.70
N GLY A 293 -43.00 -0.05 12.38
CA GLY A 293 -42.61 -1.31 11.73
C GLY A 293 -41.30 -1.16 10.96
N SER A 294 -40.28 -0.54 11.56
CA SER A 294 -38.98 -0.33 10.91
C SER A 294 -37.81 -0.80 11.77
N ILE A 295 -36.72 -1.19 11.10
CA ILE A 295 -35.45 -1.59 11.70
C ILE A 295 -34.43 -0.56 11.25
N ASN A 296 -33.80 0.14 12.19
CA ASN A 296 -32.85 1.23 11.90
C ASN A 296 -31.61 1.11 12.77
N GLY A 297 -30.45 1.53 12.25
CA GLY A 297 -29.24 1.71 13.04
C GLY A 297 -27.98 1.35 12.24
N THR A 298 -26.89 1.12 12.96
CA THR A 298 -25.60 0.74 12.38
C THR A 298 -25.13 -0.53 13.09
N ALA A 299 -24.99 -1.63 12.37
CA ALA A 299 -24.64 -2.91 12.98
C ALA A 299 -23.18 -2.89 13.44
N SER A 300 -22.92 -3.39 14.66
CA SER A 300 -21.58 -3.48 15.25
C SER A 300 -21.01 -4.91 15.24
N GLN A 301 -21.69 -5.84 14.56
CA GLN A 301 -21.27 -7.23 14.45
C GLN A 301 -21.83 -7.84 13.17
N SER A 302 -20.96 -8.53 12.42
CA SER A 302 -21.36 -9.30 11.25
C SER A 302 -21.89 -10.68 11.59
N GLY A 303 -22.71 -11.25 10.71
CA GLY A 303 -23.36 -12.53 10.91
C GLY A 303 -24.75 -12.61 10.28
N SER A 304 -25.36 -13.80 10.37
CA SER A 304 -26.77 -14.00 10.00
C SER A 304 -27.62 -14.01 11.27
N PHE A 305 -28.56 -13.08 11.34
CA PHE A 305 -29.43 -12.88 12.49
C PHE A 305 -30.88 -13.24 12.10
N PRO A 306 -31.31 -14.50 12.31
CA PRO A 306 -32.68 -14.90 12.07
C PRO A 306 -33.60 -14.25 13.10
N LEU A 307 -34.71 -13.67 12.65
CA LEU A 307 -35.73 -13.08 13.50
C LEU A 307 -37.12 -13.34 12.96
N THR A 308 -38.09 -13.49 13.86
CA THR A 308 -39.51 -13.59 13.51
C THR A 308 -40.21 -12.32 13.92
N ILE A 309 -40.82 -11.63 12.97
CA ILE A 309 -41.61 -10.43 13.22
C ILE A 309 -43.08 -10.80 13.25
N GLN A 310 -43.81 -10.25 14.22
CA GLN A 310 -45.26 -10.32 14.30
C GLN A 310 -45.89 -8.94 14.13
N ALA A 311 -46.87 -8.84 13.24
CA ALA A 311 -47.83 -7.73 13.19
C ALA A 311 -49.10 -8.12 13.96
N ALA A 312 -49.67 -7.19 14.70
CA ALA A 312 -50.97 -7.30 15.35
C ALA A 312 -51.87 -6.14 14.89
N ASP A 313 -53.12 -6.44 14.58
CA ASP A 313 -54.14 -5.43 14.27
C ASP A 313 -54.84 -4.93 15.55
N THR A 314 -55.69 -3.91 15.44
CA THR A 314 -56.41 -3.35 16.61
C THR A 314 -57.52 -4.25 17.14
N ALA A 315 -57.93 -5.29 16.41
CA ALA A 315 -58.86 -6.31 16.87
C ALA A 315 -58.15 -7.51 17.53
N GLY A 316 -56.82 -7.51 17.58
CA GLY A 316 -56.01 -8.56 18.21
C GLY A 316 -55.64 -9.72 17.29
N HIS A 317 -55.96 -9.66 15.99
CA HIS A 317 -55.47 -10.65 15.03
C HIS A 317 -53.97 -10.46 14.81
N THR A 318 -53.25 -11.56 14.59
CA THR A 318 -51.78 -11.52 14.40
C THR A 318 -51.35 -12.28 13.15
N ALA A 319 -50.28 -11.80 12.52
CA ALA A 319 -49.59 -12.49 11.44
C ALA A 319 -48.08 -12.44 11.70
N SER A 320 -47.36 -13.51 11.38
CA SER A 320 -45.92 -13.60 11.61
C SER A 320 -45.16 -14.07 10.38
N GLN A 321 -43.95 -13.55 10.20
CA GLN A 321 -43.05 -13.94 9.12
C GLN A 321 -41.62 -14.00 9.64
N GLN A 322 -40.88 -15.02 9.21
CA GLN A 322 -39.46 -15.18 9.51
C GLN A 322 -38.63 -14.38 8.49
N PHE A 323 -37.64 -13.67 9.00
CA PHE A 323 -36.62 -12.96 8.24
C PHE A 323 -35.23 -13.38 8.72
N ALA A 324 -34.23 -13.03 7.93
CA ALA A 324 -32.84 -12.99 8.37
C ALA A 324 -32.27 -11.63 7.98
N ILE A 325 -31.61 -10.95 8.92
CA ILE A 325 -30.71 -9.86 8.59
C ILE A 325 -29.34 -10.47 8.43
N ASN A 326 -28.85 -10.48 7.19
CA ASN A 326 -27.47 -10.83 6.92
C ASN A 326 -26.67 -9.53 7.00
N VAL A 327 -25.91 -9.36 8.09
CA VAL A 327 -24.93 -8.30 8.23
C VAL A 327 -23.63 -8.85 7.67
N LEU A 328 -23.23 -8.38 6.49
CA LEU A 328 -21.87 -8.62 6.04
C LEU A 328 -20.89 -7.99 7.02
N PRO A 329 -19.67 -8.55 7.16
CA PRO A 329 -18.56 -7.78 7.68
C PRO A 329 -18.55 -6.41 7.01
N ALA A 330 -18.10 -5.39 7.74
CA ALA A 330 -17.68 -4.16 7.12
C ALA A 330 -16.73 -4.53 5.98
N ALA A 331 -16.43 -3.62 5.06
CA ALA A 331 -15.19 -3.79 4.31
C ALA A 331 -13.99 -3.65 5.27
N ASN A 332 -13.88 -4.49 6.31
CA ASN A 332 -12.67 -4.89 7.00
C ASN A 332 -11.86 -5.79 6.04
N GLY A 333 -11.75 -5.39 4.77
CA GLY A 333 -10.54 -5.73 4.05
C GLY A 333 -9.41 -5.06 4.82
N ASN A 334 -8.27 -5.71 4.88
CA ASN A 334 -7.02 -5.17 5.37
C ASN A 334 -6.68 -3.84 4.65
N PHE A 335 -7.37 -2.73 4.93
CA PHE A 335 -7.16 -1.44 4.31
C PHE A 335 -6.84 -0.42 5.38
N ASP A 336 -5.86 0.40 5.10
CA ASP A 336 -5.49 1.57 5.86
C ASP A 336 -5.70 2.78 4.95
N GLY A 337 -6.68 3.63 5.29
CA GLY A 337 -7.12 4.69 4.39
C GLY A 337 -7.47 4.12 3.00
N PRO A 338 -6.90 4.66 1.91
CA PRO A 338 -7.12 4.13 0.57
C PRO A 338 -6.32 2.85 0.25
N ALA A 339 -5.30 2.50 1.03
CA ALA A 339 -4.30 1.47 0.70
C ALA A 339 -4.69 0.10 1.25
N GLU A 340 -4.61 -0.95 0.43
CA GLU A 340 -4.67 -2.33 0.92
C GLU A 340 -3.35 -2.73 1.62
N LEU A 341 -3.43 -3.06 2.91
CA LEU A 341 -2.34 -3.68 3.67
C LEU A 341 -1.99 -5.07 3.08
N PRO A 342 -0.78 -5.60 3.36
CA PRO A 342 -0.38 -6.94 2.93
C PRO A 342 -1.43 -8.02 3.25
N ARG A 343 -1.62 -8.93 2.31
CA ARG A 343 -2.53 -10.10 2.44
C ARG A 343 -1.83 -11.29 3.05
N VAL A 344 -0.54 -11.43 2.76
CA VAL A 344 0.30 -12.55 3.22
C VAL A 344 1.50 -11.97 3.97
N TYR A 345 1.76 -12.51 5.15
CA TYR A 345 2.90 -12.14 5.97
C TYR A 345 3.85 -13.33 6.09
N VAL A 346 5.16 -13.08 6.01
CA VAL A 346 6.18 -14.12 6.17
C VAL A 346 6.27 -14.52 7.64
N LYS A 347 6.09 -15.81 7.90
CA LYS A 347 6.35 -16.40 9.22
C LYS A 347 7.84 -16.61 9.39
N SER A 348 8.37 -16.17 10.52
CA SER A 348 9.82 -16.17 10.75
C SER A 348 10.19 -16.36 12.23
N SER A 349 9.27 -16.75 13.10
CA SER A 349 9.65 -17.07 14.48
C SER A 349 10.43 -18.38 14.52
N LEU A 350 11.24 -18.63 15.56
CA LEU A 350 11.95 -19.90 15.72
C LEU A 350 10.98 -21.08 15.76
N ALA A 351 9.78 -20.86 16.31
CA ALA A 351 8.71 -21.85 16.33
C ALA A 351 8.13 -22.13 14.93
N ASP A 352 8.14 -21.15 14.03
CA ASP A 352 7.70 -21.33 12.63
C ASP A 352 8.79 -21.94 11.73
N THR A 353 10.04 -22.02 12.22
CA THR A 353 11.18 -22.58 11.47
C THR A 353 11.86 -23.73 12.21
N PRO A 354 11.13 -24.79 12.61
CA PRO A 354 11.69 -25.87 13.41
C PRO A 354 12.72 -26.69 12.63
N ALA A 355 13.78 -27.10 13.34
CA ALA A 355 14.83 -27.99 12.84
C ALA A 355 15.02 -29.15 13.83
N PRO A 356 14.16 -30.19 13.80
CA PRO A 356 14.16 -31.28 14.77
C PRO A 356 15.28 -32.33 14.55
N GLY A 357 16.05 -32.18 13.48
CA GLY A 357 17.17 -33.05 13.13
C GLY A 357 18.39 -32.83 14.01
N ASN A 358 19.50 -33.47 13.64
CA ASN A 358 20.69 -33.45 14.47
C ASN A 358 21.57 -32.22 14.16
N PRO A 359 22.26 -31.66 15.17
CA PRO A 359 23.26 -30.64 14.95
C PRO A 359 24.56 -31.24 14.39
N HIS A 360 25.17 -30.55 13.42
CA HIS A 360 26.45 -30.91 12.80
C HIS A 360 27.44 -29.74 12.93
N THR A 361 28.48 -29.90 13.74
CA THR A 361 29.50 -28.86 13.91
C THR A 361 30.53 -28.90 12.78
N VAL A 362 30.81 -27.72 12.21
CA VAL A 362 31.81 -27.53 11.16
C VAL A 362 32.81 -26.43 11.55
N ALA A 363 34.08 -26.65 11.20
CA ALA A 363 35.18 -25.75 11.54
C ALA A 363 35.92 -25.17 10.32
N THR A 364 35.61 -25.65 9.10
CA THR A 364 36.27 -25.21 7.87
C THR A 364 35.25 -24.93 6.77
N MET A 365 35.60 -24.09 5.79
CA MET A 365 34.72 -23.78 4.66
C MET A 365 34.39 -25.03 3.82
N ALA A 366 35.38 -25.89 3.55
CA ALA A 366 35.14 -27.15 2.85
C ALA A 366 34.20 -28.08 3.64
N GLY A 367 34.36 -28.13 4.97
CA GLY A 367 33.45 -28.84 5.85
C GLY A 367 32.03 -28.29 5.82
N LEU A 368 31.88 -26.96 5.82
CA LEU A 368 30.58 -26.29 5.70
C LEU A 368 29.85 -26.68 4.40
N GLN A 369 30.52 -26.58 3.25
CA GLN A 369 29.89 -26.93 1.98
C GLN A 369 29.49 -28.41 1.92
N SER A 370 30.35 -29.31 2.44
CA SER A 370 30.06 -30.74 2.53
C SER A 370 28.88 -31.04 3.46
N ALA A 371 28.82 -30.36 4.62
CA ALA A 371 27.73 -30.51 5.57
C ALA A 371 26.39 -30.05 4.99
N LEU A 372 26.35 -28.90 4.30
CA LEU A 372 25.13 -28.45 3.60
C LEU A 372 24.71 -29.41 2.47
N GLY A 373 25.68 -29.97 1.74
CA GLY A 373 25.43 -30.97 0.71
C GLY A 373 24.79 -32.24 1.26
N SER A 374 25.25 -32.71 2.43
CA SER A 374 24.76 -33.92 3.10
C SER A 374 23.59 -33.71 4.07
N ALA A 375 23.27 -32.45 4.41
CA ALA A 375 22.20 -32.09 5.33
C ALA A 375 20.85 -32.67 4.89
N ARG A 376 20.11 -33.17 5.87
CA ARG A 376 18.71 -33.57 5.76
C ARG A 376 17.82 -32.41 6.22
N CYS A 377 16.60 -32.36 5.71
CA CYS A 377 15.62 -31.39 6.18
C CYS A 377 15.39 -31.58 7.69
N GLY A 378 15.43 -30.48 8.43
CA GLY A 378 15.42 -30.46 9.89
C GLY A 378 16.81 -30.38 10.55
N ASP A 379 17.92 -30.56 9.82
CA ASP A 379 19.25 -30.51 10.44
C ASP A 379 19.68 -29.07 10.80
N THR A 380 20.54 -28.96 11.82
CA THR A 380 21.23 -27.71 12.16
C THR A 380 22.71 -27.82 11.84
N ILE A 381 23.26 -26.91 11.05
CA ILE A 381 24.70 -26.79 10.78
C ILE A 381 25.28 -25.72 11.70
N LEU A 382 26.15 -26.14 12.62
CA LEU A 382 26.79 -25.29 13.63
C LEU A 382 28.19 -24.86 13.17
N LEU A 383 28.37 -23.58 12.87
CA LEU A 383 29.68 -23.00 12.59
C LEU A 383 30.41 -22.69 13.89
N GLN A 384 31.69 -23.05 14.01
CA GLN A 384 32.49 -22.71 15.18
C GLN A 384 32.43 -21.20 15.51
N ALA A 385 31.99 -20.86 16.72
CA ALA A 385 31.82 -19.46 17.15
C ALA A 385 33.16 -18.72 17.16
N GLY A 386 33.17 -17.48 16.66
CA GLY A 386 34.37 -16.66 16.50
C GLY A 386 35.30 -17.09 15.36
N ALA A 387 35.05 -18.21 14.70
CA ALA A 387 35.85 -18.67 13.58
C ALA A 387 35.52 -17.90 12.29
N THR A 388 36.49 -17.84 11.37
CA THR A 388 36.33 -17.24 10.04
C THR A 388 36.39 -18.30 8.94
N PHE A 389 35.34 -18.32 8.14
CA PHE A 389 35.17 -19.18 6.96
C PHE A 389 35.38 -18.30 5.72
N GLN A 390 36.55 -18.44 5.09
CA GLN A 390 36.87 -17.70 3.87
C GLN A 390 36.37 -18.43 2.62
N GLY A 391 35.63 -17.74 1.76
CA GLY A 391 35.17 -18.25 0.47
C GLY A 391 33.67 -18.03 0.22
N THR A 392 33.14 -18.81 -0.72
CA THR A 392 31.71 -18.82 -1.06
C THR A 392 31.08 -20.11 -0.56
N VAL A 393 29.85 -20.01 -0.08
CA VAL A 393 29.01 -21.15 0.29
C VAL A 393 27.71 -21.10 -0.53
N VAL A 394 27.35 -22.26 -1.09
CA VAL A 394 26.10 -22.46 -1.81
C VAL A 394 25.14 -23.23 -0.92
N LEU A 395 23.97 -22.63 -0.64
CA LEU A 395 22.86 -23.31 0.04
C LEU A 395 22.10 -24.11 -1.03
N PRO A 396 22.15 -25.45 -1.01
CA PRO A 396 21.62 -26.27 -2.09
C PRO A 396 20.08 -26.30 -2.12
N ALA A 397 19.51 -26.68 -3.26
CA ALA A 397 18.10 -27.06 -3.31
C ALA A 397 17.85 -28.33 -2.49
N LYS A 398 16.86 -28.26 -1.61
CA LYS A 398 16.42 -29.37 -0.75
C LYS A 398 14.89 -29.34 -0.67
N ASN A 399 14.25 -30.51 -0.68
CA ASN A 399 12.80 -30.63 -0.61
C ASN A 399 12.33 -30.58 0.85
N CYS A 400 12.61 -29.49 1.53
CA CYS A 400 12.23 -29.27 2.92
C CYS A 400 10.81 -28.69 3.02
N ASP A 401 10.23 -28.76 4.21
CA ASP A 401 8.87 -28.29 4.50
C ASP A 401 8.85 -27.44 5.77
N ASP A 402 7.69 -26.85 6.07
CA ASP A 402 7.52 -25.91 7.20
C ASP A 402 7.84 -26.53 8.57
N ASN A 403 7.90 -27.86 8.70
CA ASN A 403 8.25 -28.56 9.94
C ASN A 403 9.72 -29.02 9.98
N HIS A 404 10.49 -28.84 8.90
CA HIS A 404 11.83 -29.42 8.75
C HIS A 404 12.80 -28.45 8.05
N TRP A 405 13.04 -27.30 8.67
CA TRP A 405 13.99 -26.30 8.17
C TRP A 405 15.45 -26.76 8.36
N ILE A 406 16.34 -26.27 7.49
CA ILE A 406 17.78 -26.37 7.73
C ILE A 406 18.25 -25.06 8.35
N ILE A 407 18.85 -25.13 9.55
CA ILE A 407 19.39 -23.95 10.24
C ILE A 407 20.90 -23.91 10.06
N LEU A 408 21.44 -22.83 9.49
CA LEU A 408 22.87 -22.53 9.48
C LEU A 408 23.15 -21.46 10.54
N ARG A 409 23.91 -21.79 11.59
CA ARG A 409 24.12 -20.84 12.70
C ARG A 409 25.48 -20.94 13.34
N THR A 410 25.87 -19.91 14.10
CA THR A 410 26.96 -20.04 15.06
C THR A 410 26.66 -21.15 16.09
N SER A 411 27.72 -21.85 16.51
CA SER A 411 27.73 -22.84 17.59
C SER A 411 27.62 -22.22 18.98
N ALA A 412 27.63 -20.89 19.10
CA ALA A 412 27.34 -20.22 20.35
C ALA A 412 25.93 -20.57 20.85
N PRO A 413 25.75 -20.83 22.17
CA PRO A 413 24.44 -21.13 22.73
C PRO A 413 23.51 -19.93 22.60
N ASP A 414 22.19 -20.15 22.61
CA ASP A 414 21.19 -19.07 22.50
C ASP A 414 21.35 -18.00 23.59
N SER A 415 21.78 -18.39 24.79
CA SER A 415 22.06 -17.47 25.90
C SER A 415 23.24 -16.51 25.63
N ALA A 416 24.04 -16.76 24.59
CA ALA A 416 25.14 -15.91 24.17
C ALA A 416 24.76 -14.96 23.01
N LEU A 417 23.58 -15.14 22.42
CA LEU A 417 23.00 -14.28 21.39
C LEU A 417 21.88 -13.42 22.01
N PRO A 418 21.45 -12.33 21.34
CA PRO A 418 20.26 -11.63 21.80
C PRO A 418 19.04 -12.57 21.67
N PRO A 419 18.06 -12.47 22.59
CA PRO A 419 16.80 -13.19 22.46
C PRO A 419 16.13 -12.90 21.10
N GLU A 420 15.31 -13.84 20.61
CA GLU A 420 14.48 -13.60 19.44
C GLU A 420 13.61 -12.34 19.61
N GLY A 421 13.47 -11.53 18.55
CA GLY A 421 12.82 -10.23 18.59
C GLY A 421 13.70 -9.09 19.10
N THR A 422 14.95 -9.38 19.50
CA THR A 422 15.94 -8.36 19.88
C THR A 422 17.01 -8.26 18.81
N ARG A 423 17.18 -7.05 18.25
CA ARG A 423 18.15 -6.78 17.20
C ARG A 423 19.58 -7.08 17.66
N LEU A 424 20.32 -7.82 16.83
CA LEU A 424 21.74 -8.04 17.01
C LEU A 424 22.54 -6.76 16.72
N THR A 425 23.62 -6.56 17.46
CA THR A 425 24.60 -5.49 17.23
C THR A 425 26.00 -6.07 16.94
N PRO A 426 26.92 -5.27 16.36
CA PRO A 426 28.31 -5.69 16.16
C PRO A 426 29.06 -6.10 17.44
N CYS A 427 28.52 -5.81 18.64
CA CYS A 427 29.10 -6.26 19.91
C CYS A 427 29.23 -7.78 20.01
N TYR A 428 28.37 -8.54 19.32
CA TYR A 428 28.42 -10.00 19.28
C TYR A 428 29.52 -10.54 18.34
N ALA A 429 30.16 -9.66 17.56
CA ALA A 429 31.36 -9.92 16.77
C ALA A 429 32.62 -9.28 17.39
N GLY A 430 32.56 -8.85 18.66
CA GLY A 430 33.67 -8.22 19.35
C GLY A 430 33.85 -6.71 19.07
N VAL A 431 32.94 -6.08 18.31
CA VAL A 431 33.04 -4.67 17.91
C VAL A 431 32.22 -3.80 18.85
N THR A 432 32.89 -2.94 19.63
CA THR A 432 32.24 -2.10 20.66
C THR A 432 31.63 -0.80 20.11
N SER A 433 32.13 -0.31 18.99
CA SER A 433 31.60 0.86 18.30
C SER A 433 32.05 0.90 16.84
N LEU A 434 31.32 1.66 16.02
CA LEU A 434 31.72 2.00 14.65
C LEU A 434 31.74 3.52 14.50
N PRO A 435 32.76 4.12 13.85
CA PRO A 435 32.85 5.57 13.71
C PRO A 435 31.61 6.19 13.06
N GLY A 436 31.10 7.29 13.62
CA GLY A 436 29.95 8.02 13.08
C GLY A 436 28.60 7.29 13.15
N ARG A 437 28.52 6.17 13.89
CA ARG A 437 27.27 5.44 14.17
C ARG A 437 26.83 5.59 15.62
N PRO A 438 25.54 5.37 15.93
CA PRO A 438 25.05 5.36 17.30
C PRO A 438 25.77 4.32 18.17
N SER A 439 25.90 4.60 19.47
CA SER A 439 26.44 3.63 20.43
C SER A 439 25.59 2.37 20.48
N PHE A 440 26.24 1.22 20.57
CA PHE A 440 25.54 -0.05 20.71
C PHE A 440 25.12 -0.28 22.17
N ALA A 441 23.87 -0.70 22.39
CA ALA A 441 23.32 -0.97 23.72
C ALA A 441 23.81 -2.32 24.31
N CYS A 442 25.12 -2.53 24.43
CA CYS A 442 25.71 -3.78 24.93
C CYS A 442 26.60 -3.55 26.17
N SER A 443 26.48 -4.40 27.19
CA SER A 443 27.25 -4.28 28.46
C SER A 443 28.71 -4.76 28.37
N SER A 444 29.02 -5.60 27.38
CA SER A 444 30.37 -6.09 27.06
C SER A 444 30.39 -6.62 25.62
N SER A 445 31.49 -6.48 24.88
CA SER A 445 31.66 -7.14 23.59
C SER A 445 32.10 -8.60 23.75
N ARG A 446 31.69 -9.46 22.82
CA ARG A 446 32.03 -10.89 22.74
C ARG A 446 32.18 -11.26 21.28
N ASN A 447 33.08 -12.16 20.92
CA ASN A 447 33.20 -12.64 19.54
C ASN A 447 32.54 -14.02 19.40
N VAL A 448 31.21 -14.03 19.28
CA VAL A 448 30.38 -15.25 19.24
C VAL A 448 29.74 -15.49 17.87
N LEU A 449 29.77 -14.52 16.96
CA LEU A 449 29.34 -14.76 15.58
C LEU A 449 30.33 -15.66 14.85
N ALA A 450 29.82 -16.49 13.95
CA ALA A 450 30.66 -17.18 12.97
C ALA A 450 30.78 -16.30 11.73
N LYS A 451 32.01 -16.00 11.30
CA LYS A 451 32.26 -15.10 10.17
C LYS A 451 32.36 -15.88 8.87
N ILE A 452 31.59 -15.48 7.86
CA ILE A 452 31.70 -15.95 6.48
C ILE A 452 32.16 -14.77 5.65
N ALA A 453 33.37 -14.84 5.10
CA ALA A 453 34.01 -13.72 4.42
C ALA A 453 34.36 -14.06 2.96
N PHE A 454 33.93 -13.18 2.06
CA PHE A 454 34.17 -13.33 0.62
C PHE A 454 35.51 -12.70 0.21
N ALA A 455 36.40 -13.50 -0.36
CA ALA A 455 37.71 -13.05 -0.82
C ALA A 455 37.77 -12.79 -2.35
N GLY A 456 36.65 -12.93 -3.07
CA GLY A 456 36.57 -12.79 -4.52
C GLY A 456 36.04 -11.44 -5.01
N THR A 457 35.88 -11.34 -6.33
CA THR A 457 35.05 -10.33 -7.02
C THR A 457 33.70 -10.96 -7.37
N GLY A 458 32.65 -10.14 -7.55
CA GLY A 458 31.32 -10.68 -7.91
C GLY A 458 30.35 -10.67 -6.74
N SER A 459 29.48 -11.69 -6.64
CA SER A 459 28.53 -11.84 -5.53
C SER A 459 28.93 -13.01 -4.63
N GLY A 460 28.76 -12.84 -3.32
CA GLY A 460 29.13 -13.78 -2.28
C GLY A 460 29.39 -13.06 -0.96
N PRO A 461 29.42 -13.79 0.17
CA PRO A 461 29.77 -15.21 0.20
C PRO A 461 28.59 -16.19 0.16
N ILE A 462 27.36 -15.73 0.36
CA ILE A 462 26.18 -16.63 0.40
C ILE A 462 25.50 -16.64 -0.96
N ILE A 463 25.47 -17.81 -1.59
CA ILE A 463 24.71 -18.05 -2.81
C ILE A 463 23.58 -19.04 -2.51
N LEU A 464 22.36 -18.68 -2.83
CA LEU A 464 21.22 -19.58 -2.72
C LEU A 464 21.03 -20.29 -4.06
N ALA A 465 21.14 -21.61 -4.10
CA ALA A 465 20.96 -22.36 -5.35
C ALA A 465 19.53 -22.20 -5.89
N ASP A 466 19.35 -22.41 -7.19
CA ASP A 466 18.00 -22.47 -7.77
C ASP A 466 17.19 -23.60 -7.11
N GLY A 467 16.02 -23.26 -6.58
CA GLY A 467 15.16 -24.15 -5.79
C GLY A 467 15.56 -24.31 -4.31
N ALA A 468 16.50 -23.50 -3.79
CA ALA A 468 16.78 -23.49 -2.35
C ALA A 468 15.56 -23.01 -1.57
N THR A 469 15.16 -23.79 -0.56
CA THR A 469 13.99 -23.51 0.28
C THR A 469 14.18 -23.95 1.73
N HIS A 470 13.47 -23.29 2.65
CA HIS A 470 13.42 -23.55 4.09
C HIS A 470 14.79 -23.51 4.78
N TYR A 471 15.50 -22.39 4.59
CA TYR A 471 16.78 -22.11 5.24
C TYR A 471 16.67 -20.95 6.23
N ARG A 472 17.23 -21.11 7.44
CA ARG A 472 17.39 -20.02 8.41
C ARG A 472 18.85 -19.81 8.79
N LEU A 473 19.32 -18.58 8.72
CA LEU A 473 20.70 -18.17 9.04
C LEU A 473 20.69 -17.38 10.36
N ILE A 474 21.45 -17.82 11.38
CA ILE A 474 21.42 -17.20 12.73
C ILE A 474 22.82 -16.91 13.27
N GLY A 475 23.04 -15.69 13.77
CA GLY A 475 24.26 -15.35 14.49
C GLY A 475 25.52 -15.40 13.60
N LEU A 476 25.40 -14.92 12.37
CA LEU A 476 26.49 -14.89 11.40
C LEU A 476 27.02 -13.47 11.20
N GLU A 477 28.34 -13.34 11.02
CA GLU A 477 28.96 -12.16 10.42
C GLU A 477 29.20 -12.47 8.93
N ILE A 478 28.50 -11.80 8.02
CA ILE A 478 28.59 -12.04 6.58
C ILE A 478 29.25 -10.82 5.95
N THR A 479 30.43 -11.01 5.36
CA THR A 479 31.23 -9.88 4.89
C THR A 479 32.16 -10.25 3.73
N ARG A 480 33.07 -9.35 3.39
CA ARG A 480 34.13 -9.47 2.38
C ARG A 480 35.49 -9.17 3.00
N SER A 481 36.55 -9.73 2.42
CA SER A 481 37.94 -9.53 2.86
C SER A 481 38.88 -8.94 1.79
N ALA A 482 38.45 -8.81 0.54
CA ALA A 482 39.34 -8.50 -0.60
C ALA A 482 39.31 -7.01 -1.02
N PRO A 483 40.24 -6.14 -0.57
CA PRO A 483 40.23 -4.71 -0.87
C PRO A 483 40.23 -4.42 -2.38
N LYS A 484 39.60 -3.32 -2.80
CA LYS A 484 39.48 -2.84 -4.20
C LYS A 484 38.59 -3.63 -5.18
N ALA A 485 38.23 -4.88 -4.89
CA ALA A 485 37.28 -5.62 -5.72
C ALA A 485 35.84 -5.11 -5.50
N LEU A 486 35.05 -4.89 -6.53
CA LEU A 486 33.61 -4.69 -6.37
C LEU A 486 32.96 -6.00 -5.90
N VAL A 487 32.21 -5.93 -4.80
CA VAL A 487 31.29 -6.99 -4.37
C VAL A 487 29.87 -6.52 -4.63
N TYR A 488 29.16 -7.21 -5.53
CA TYR A 488 27.81 -6.81 -5.94
C TYR A 488 26.77 -7.12 -4.87
N ASN A 489 26.84 -8.29 -4.24
CA ASN A 489 25.87 -8.74 -3.24
C ASN A 489 26.56 -9.66 -2.23
N LEU A 490 26.26 -9.53 -0.94
CA LEU A 490 26.72 -10.50 0.07
C LEU A 490 25.86 -11.77 0.10
N VAL A 491 24.56 -11.60 -0.15
CA VAL A 491 23.58 -12.69 -0.28
C VAL A 491 22.80 -12.50 -1.57
N ILE A 492 22.78 -13.53 -2.42
CA ILE A 492 21.99 -13.53 -3.65
C ILE A 492 21.57 -14.95 -4.04
N ASN A 493 20.47 -15.05 -4.77
CA ASN A 493 20.16 -16.24 -5.56
C ASN A 493 21.22 -16.48 -6.66
N GLN A 494 21.44 -17.75 -7.00
CA GLN A 494 22.14 -18.13 -8.21
C GLN A 494 21.49 -17.43 -9.41
N SER A 495 22.31 -16.99 -10.38
CA SER A 495 21.82 -16.25 -11.54
C SER A 495 20.68 -16.97 -12.25
N GLY A 496 19.54 -16.29 -12.40
CA GLY A 496 18.32 -16.84 -13.01
C GLY A 496 17.53 -17.83 -12.13
N GLY A 497 18.05 -18.18 -10.95
CA GLY A 497 17.43 -19.11 -10.02
C GLY A 497 16.34 -18.48 -9.15
N THR A 498 15.55 -19.35 -8.54
CA THR A 498 14.45 -19.01 -7.64
C THR A 498 14.66 -19.57 -6.25
N THR A 499 14.13 -18.90 -5.24
CA THR A 499 14.23 -19.35 -3.84
C THR A 499 12.95 -19.07 -3.08
N ASP A 500 12.75 -19.83 -2.02
CA ASP A 500 11.53 -19.76 -1.22
C ASP A 500 11.87 -20.00 0.26
N HIS A 501 11.04 -19.52 1.19
CA HIS A 501 11.22 -19.71 2.64
C HIS A 501 12.67 -19.52 3.15
N ILE A 502 13.23 -18.32 2.98
CA ILE A 502 14.57 -17.97 3.48
C ILE A 502 14.46 -16.98 4.63
N VAL A 503 15.18 -17.22 5.73
CA VAL A 503 15.22 -16.32 6.89
C VAL A 503 16.66 -15.95 7.24
N ILE A 504 16.97 -14.66 7.26
CA ILE A 504 18.19 -14.11 7.88
C ILE A 504 17.80 -13.51 9.22
N ASP A 505 18.36 -14.04 10.30
CA ASP A 505 17.98 -13.72 11.69
C ASP A 505 19.24 -13.37 12.50
N ARG A 506 19.17 -12.29 13.30
CA ARG A 506 20.22 -11.88 14.25
C ARG A 506 21.64 -12.01 13.68
N SER A 507 21.85 -11.44 12.50
CA SER A 507 23.12 -11.53 11.78
C SER A 507 23.66 -10.14 11.44
N TRP A 508 24.98 -10.00 11.31
CA TRP A 508 25.62 -8.76 10.90
C TRP A 508 26.16 -8.90 9.47
N LEU A 509 25.61 -8.14 8.54
CA LEU A 509 26.04 -8.10 7.15
C LEU A 509 26.76 -6.78 6.90
N HIS A 510 27.99 -6.82 6.39
CA HIS A 510 28.69 -5.55 6.14
C HIS A 510 29.72 -5.59 5.04
N GLY A 511 29.90 -4.43 4.40
CA GLY A 511 31.04 -4.15 3.52
C GLY A 511 32.29 -3.76 4.31
N THR A 512 33.14 -2.94 3.70
CA THR A 512 34.30 -2.32 4.37
C THR A 512 34.16 -0.81 4.34
N ALA A 513 34.92 -0.11 5.19
CA ALA A 513 34.79 1.34 5.34
C ALA A 513 35.05 2.14 4.05
N HIS A 514 35.80 1.60 3.08
CA HIS A 514 36.28 2.34 1.90
C HIS A 514 36.06 1.63 0.56
N ASP A 515 35.80 0.32 0.54
CA ASP A 515 35.65 -0.42 -0.71
C ASP A 515 34.19 -0.63 -1.11
N GLU A 516 33.96 -0.70 -2.41
CA GLU A 516 32.60 -0.87 -2.93
C GLU A 516 32.01 -2.23 -2.58
N THR A 517 30.95 -2.17 -1.77
CA THR A 517 30.02 -3.28 -1.54
C THR A 517 28.65 -2.79 -1.94
N GLN A 518 28.21 -3.22 -3.11
CA GLN A 518 27.01 -2.67 -3.70
C GLN A 518 25.77 -3.06 -2.90
N ARG A 519 25.62 -4.33 -2.49
CA ARG A 519 24.43 -4.79 -1.76
C ARG A 519 24.71 -5.74 -0.62
N GLY A 520 23.90 -5.64 0.43
CA GLY A 520 23.77 -6.69 1.44
C GLY A 520 23.03 -7.89 0.88
N VAL A 521 21.71 -7.75 0.68
CA VAL A 521 20.83 -8.80 0.17
C VAL A 521 20.14 -8.37 -1.11
N ALA A 522 20.17 -9.23 -2.13
CA ALA A 522 19.34 -9.10 -3.33
C ALA A 522 18.21 -10.15 -3.34
N LEU A 523 16.97 -9.68 -3.34
CA LEU A 523 15.73 -10.46 -3.28
C LEU A 523 15.22 -10.93 -4.66
N VAL A 524 15.98 -10.67 -5.73
CA VAL A 524 15.55 -11.03 -7.09
C VAL A 524 15.29 -12.54 -7.20
N GLY A 525 14.08 -12.92 -7.59
CA GLY A 525 13.67 -14.31 -7.77
C GLY A 525 13.25 -15.05 -6.49
N SER A 526 13.11 -14.37 -5.34
CA SER A 526 12.61 -15.00 -4.11
C SER A 526 11.10 -14.81 -3.90
N THR A 527 10.40 -15.88 -3.52
CA THR A 527 8.94 -15.90 -3.30
C THR A 527 8.53 -15.95 -1.83
N ASN A 528 9.47 -16.10 -0.89
CA ASN A 528 9.22 -15.93 0.53
C ASN A 528 10.55 -15.68 1.24
N PHE A 529 10.72 -14.48 1.80
CA PHE A 529 12.00 -14.08 2.40
C PHE A 529 11.79 -13.18 3.63
N ALA A 530 12.43 -13.52 4.74
CA ALA A 530 12.49 -12.67 5.93
C ALA A 530 13.92 -12.25 6.27
N ILE A 531 14.08 -10.99 6.65
CA ILE A 531 15.29 -10.41 7.24
C ILE A 531 14.85 -9.78 8.56
N VAL A 532 15.25 -10.39 9.67
CA VAL A 532 14.79 -10.01 11.01
C VAL A 532 15.94 -9.80 11.97
N ASP A 533 15.78 -8.85 12.88
CA ASP A 533 16.65 -8.64 14.04
C ASP A 533 18.14 -8.47 13.68
N SER A 534 18.46 -8.01 12.46
CA SER A 534 19.81 -8.03 11.89
C SER A 534 20.41 -6.63 11.74
N PHE A 535 21.73 -6.59 11.51
CA PHE A 535 22.51 -5.36 11.43
C PHE A 535 23.21 -5.26 10.07
N PHE A 536 23.13 -4.11 9.40
CA PHE A 536 23.70 -3.87 8.07
C PHE A 536 24.56 -2.62 8.09
N THR A 537 25.82 -2.69 7.65
CA THR A 537 26.72 -1.52 7.56
C THR A 537 27.64 -1.50 6.34
N ASP A 538 28.11 -0.31 5.98
CA ASP A 538 29.17 -0.09 5.00
C ASP A 538 28.86 -0.58 3.56
N PHE A 539 27.62 -0.37 3.11
CA PHE A 539 27.24 -0.56 1.70
C PHE A 539 27.31 0.77 0.94
N HIS A 540 28.25 0.91 0.01
CA HIS A 540 28.46 2.14 -0.74
C HIS A 540 29.09 1.90 -2.11
N CYS A 541 28.86 2.85 -3.02
CA CYS A 541 29.53 2.99 -4.30
C CYS A 541 30.30 4.30 -4.31
N ILE A 542 31.50 4.30 -4.91
CA ILE A 542 32.36 5.49 -4.91
C ILE A 542 31.97 6.38 -6.09
N ALA A 543 31.71 7.66 -5.83
CA ALA A 543 31.37 8.61 -6.89
C ALA A 543 32.59 8.91 -7.76
N VAL A 544 32.36 9.14 -9.06
CA VAL A 544 33.38 9.49 -10.08
C VAL A 544 34.32 8.33 -10.43
N SER A 545 34.92 7.65 -9.46
CA SER A 545 35.95 6.63 -9.66
C SER A 545 35.50 5.19 -9.42
N GLY A 546 34.34 5.00 -8.79
CA GLY A 546 33.79 3.68 -8.47
C GLY A 546 33.26 2.90 -9.68
N ALA A 547 33.16 1.59 -9.51
CA ALA A 547 32.65 0.64 -10.49
C ALA A 547 31.13 0.46 -10.41
N CYS A 548 30.46 0.85 -9.32
CA CYS A 548 29.01 0.77 -9.19
C CYS A 548 28.32 2.15 -9.12
N GLY A 549 27.05 2.20 -9.55
CA GLY A 549 26.28 3.45 -9.67
C GLY A 549 25.37 3.77 -8.49
N ASP A 550 25.03 2.76 -7.68
CA ASP A 550 24.21 2.88 -6.48
C ASP A 550 24.37 1.63 -5.59
N SER A 551 24.07 1.78 -4.31
CA SER A 551 24.31 0.76 -3.28
C SER A 551 23.12 0.63 -2.33
N GLN A 552 22.87 -0.57 -1.81
CA GLN A 552 21.72 -0.85 -0.95
C GLN A 552 21.99 -1.83 0.18
N ALA A 553 21.30 -1.70 1.31
CA ALA A 553 21.32 -2.78 2.30
C ALA A 553 20.50 -3.97 1.77
N ILE A 554 19.30 -3.67 1.23
CA ILE A 554 18.38 -4.65 0.65
C ILE A 554 17.84 -4.12 -0.68
N ALA A 555 17.85 -4.94 -1.73
CA ALA A 555 17.25 -4.59 -3.01
C ALA A 555 16.34 -5.71 -3.54
N GLY A 556 15.20 -5.33 -4.13
CA GLY A 556 14.24 -6.25 -4.75
C GLY A 556 13.50 -5.64 -5.95
N GLY A 557 12.42 -6.29 -6.40
CA GLY A 557 11.50 -5.75 -7.41
C GLY A 557 12.02 -5.76 -8.85
N LEU A 558 13.02 -6.60 -9.14
CA LEU A 558 13.61 -6.80 -10.47
C LEU A 558 13.31 -8.23 -10.97
N GLY A 559 13.26 -8.41 -12.29
CA GLY A 559 13.14 -9.73 -12.92
C GLY A 559 11.74 -10.12 -13.41
N ASP A 560 11.60 -11.36 -13.82
CA ASP A 560 10.42 -11.94 -14.51
C ASP A 560 9.69 -13.02 -13.71
N LYS A 561 10.22 -13.39 -12.54
CA LYS A 561 9.67 -14.42 -11.66
C LYS A 561 8.70 -13.83 -10.64
N THR A 562 7.87 -14.69 -10.05
CA THR A 562 7.06 -14.32 -8.89
C THR A 562 7.97 -13.83 -7.77
N MET A 563 7.54 -12.80 -7.05
CA MET A 563 8.32 -12.12 -6.02
C MET A 563 7.43 -11.77 -4.84
N GLY A 564 7.95 -11.97 -3.63
CA GLY A 564 7.21 -11.76 -2.38
C GLY A 564 6.31 -12.95 -2.01
N PRO A 565 5.83 -13.01 -0.74
CA PRO A 565 5.91 -11.95 0.27
C PRO A 565 7.29 -11.73 0.88
N TYR A 566 7.51 -10.53 1.42
CA TYR A 566 8.76 -10.15 2.07
C TYR A 566 8.54 -9.57 3.47
N LYS A 567 9.43 -9.92 4.41
CA LYS A 567 9.44 -9.37 5.76
C LYS A 567 10.82 -8.79 6.08
N ILE A 568 10.87 -7.51 6.39
CA ILE A 568 12.07 -6.78 6.77
C ILE A 568 11.76 -6.07 8.08
N VAL A 569 12.04 -6.74 9.21
CA VAL A 569 11.56 -6.29 10.52
C VAL A 569 12.68 -6.21 11.56
N ASN A 570 12.73 -5.11 12.30
CA ASN A 570 13.66 -4.90 13.41
C ASN A 570 15.15 -4.92 13.02
N ASN A 571 15.50 -4.36 11.87
CA ASN A 571 16.88 -4.30 11.41
C ASN A 571 17.50 -2.90 11.59
N TYR A 572 18.82 -2.83 11.71
CA TYR A 572 19.58 -1.61 11.46
C TYR A 572 20.08 -1.66 10.02
N LEU A 573 19.68 -0.67 9.20
CA LEU A 573 19.88 -0.66 7.76
C LEU A 573 20.71 0.56 7.37
N GLU A 574 21.91 0.34 6.86
CA GLU A 574 22.84 1.40 6.45
C GLU A 574 23.38 1.15 5.03
N ALA A 575 23.10 2.07 4.10
CA ALA A 575 23.71 2.11 2.78
C ALA A 575 23.78 3.56 2.29
N ALA A 576 24.81 3.90 1.50
CA ALA A 576 24.98 5.26 0.99
C ALA A 576 23.89 5.59 -0.03
N GLY A 577 23.62 4.69 -0.99
CA GLY A 577 22.56 4.85 -1.99
C GLY A 577 21.18 4.79 -1.35
N GLU A 578 20.50 3.65 -1.43
CA GLU A 578 19.17 3.42 -0.85
C GLU A 578 19.28 2.36 0.24
N ASN A 579 18.84 2.61 1.48
CA ASN A 579 18.87 1.54 2.48
C ASN A 579 17.99 0.36 2.01
N ILE A 580 16.81 0.66 1.45
CA ILE A 580 15.97 -0.31 0.74
C ILE A 580 15.51 0.26 -0.61
N ILE A 581 15.57 -0.55 -1.66
CA ILE A 581 14.92 -0.26 -2.95
C ILE A 581 14.11 -1.45 -3.47
N PHE A 582 12.95 -1.18 -4.07
CA PHE A 582 12.25 -2.12 -4.94
C PHE A 582 12.09 -1.55 -6.35
N GLY A 583 12.77 -2.15 -7.33
CA GLY A 583 12.84 -1.70 -8.72
C GLY A 583 14.19 -1.06 -9.07
N GLY A 584 14.20 -0.15 -10.05
CA GLY A 584 15.45 0.51 -10.52
C GLY A 584 16.15 -0.19 -11.70
N GLY A 585 15.53 -1.22 -12.26
CA GLY A 585 16.04 -1.99 -13.39
C GLY A 585 14.90 -2.65 -14.18
N GLY A 586 15.24 -3.67 -14.97
CA GLY A 586 14.25 -4.39 -15.77
C GLY A 586 13.38 -5.32 -14.93
N ALA A 587 12.06 -5.32 -15.16
CA ALA A 587 11.13 -6.27 -14.55
C ALA A 587 9.88 -6.49 -15.40
N THR A 588 9.31 -7.68 -15.32
CA THR A 588 8.00 -8.03 -15.92
C THR A 588 7.00 -8.56 -14.88
N ARG A 589 7.37 -8.44 -13.61
CA ARG A 589 6.55 -8.79 -12.44
C ARG A 589 6.70 -7.71 -11.37
N THR A 590 5.67 -7.57 -10.57
CA THR A 590 5.63 -6.65 -9.42
C THR A 590 5.65 -7.48 -8.15
N PRO A 591 6.58 -7.22 -7.21
CA PRO A 591 6.56 -7.86 -5.91
C PRO A 591 5.35 -7.39 -5.12
N GLU A 592 4.69 -8.31 -4.43
CA GLU A 592 3.50 -8.02 -3.66
C GLU A 592 3.68 -8.46 -2.20
N ASP A 593 2.91 -7.86 -1.28
CA ASP A 593 2.86 -8.22 0.14
C ASP A 593 4.21 -8.03 0.86
N ILE A 594 4.55 -6.77 1.09
CA ILE A 594 5.86 -6.36 1.64
C ILE A 594 5.68 -5.71 3.02
N GLU A 595 6.32 -6.28 4.02
CA GLU A 595 6.33 -5.77 5.39
C GLU A 595 7.71 -5.17 5.73
N ILE A 596 7.76 -3.86 5.99
CA ILE A 596 8.96 -3.13 6.42
C ILE A 596 8.66 -2.44 7.74
N ARG A 597 9.00 -3.07 8.87
CA ARG A 597 8.62 -2.54 10.18
C ARG A 597 9.74 -2.45 11.19
N HIS A 598 9.66 -1.45 12.06
CA HIS A 598 10.51 -1.37 13.24
C HIS A 598 12.02 -1.32 12.92
N ASN A 599 12.41 -0.89 11.72
CA ASN A 599 13.81 -0.79 11.31
C ASN A 599 14.36 0.61 11.60
N HIS A 600 15.66 0.67 11.85
CA HIS A 600 16.44 1.90 11.90
C HIS A 600 17.17 2.09 10.57
N PHE A 601 16.68 3.03 9.76
CA PHE A 601 17.34 3.47 8.54
C PHE A 601 18.32 4.57 8.92
N PHE A 602 19.60 4.36 8.65
CA PHE A 602 20.64 5.29 9.08
C PHE A 602 21.66 5.52 7.98
N LYS A 603 22.17 6.76 7.89
CA LYS A 603 23.41 7.07 7.17
C LYS A 603 24.37 7.84 8.09
N PRO A 604 25.64 7.42 8.22
CA PRO A 604 26.64 8.16 8.98
C PRO A 604 26.90 9.52 8.35
N LEU A 605 26.80 10.61 9.12
CA LEU A 605 27.12 11.96 8.62
C LEU A 605 28.58 12.12 8.21
N ILE A 606 29.47 11.23 8.69
CA ILE A 606 30.86 11.17 8.22
C ILE A 606 30.97 10.74 6.74
N TRP A 607 29.91 10.23 6.11
CA TRP A 607 29.90 10.02 4.65
C TRP A 607 29.55 11.28 3.87
N MET A 608 29.08 12.33 4.54
CA MET A 608 28.80 13.62 3.90
C MET A 608 30.11 14.41 3.77
N LYS A 609 30.51 14.69 2.53
CA LYS A 609 31.72 15.46 2.25
C LYS A 609 31.64 16.85 2.90
N GLY A 610 32.65 17.19 3.70
CA GLY A 610 32.71 18.44 4.46
C GLY A 610 32.41 18.28 5.96
N THR A 611 31.86 17.14 6.39
CA THR A 611 31.70 16.82 7.82
C THR A 611 33.06 16.44 8.44
N PRO A 612 33.36 16.85 9.70
CA PRO A 612 34.53 16.38 10.42
C PRO A 612 34.62 14.85 10.49
N GLY A 613 35.80 14.30 10.22
CA GLY A 613 36.00 12.85 10.16
C GLY A 613 35.45 12.19 8.90
N PHE A 614 35.31 12.95 7.81
CA PHE A 614 34.80 12.45 6.53
C PHE A 614 35.47 11.15 6.07
N VAL A 615 34.65 10.20 5.64
CA VAL A 615 35.02 8.90 5.08
C VAL A 615 34.43 8.78 3.68
N GLY A 616 35.29 8.52 2.69
CA GLY A 616 34.94 8.21 1.32
C GLY A 616 35.73 7.01 0.81
N GLY A 617 35.80 6.84 -0.52
CA GLY A 617 36.65 5.85 -1.15
C GLY A 617 38.13 6.01 -0.77
N GLN A 618 38.94 4.98 -1.03
CA GLN A 618 40.39 5.02 -0.74
C GLN A 618 41.13 6.18 -1.44
N ASP A 619 40.58 6.69 -2.53
CA ASP A 619 41.06 7.83 -3.31
C ASP A 619 40.50 9.18 -2.84
N GLY A 620 39.73 9.20 -1.75
CA GLY A 620 39.12 10.39 -1.17
C GLY A 620 37.85 10.86 -1.88
N HIS A 621 37.37 10.15 -2.90
CA HIS A 621 36.09 10.46 -3.53
C HIS A 621 34.91 10.11 -2.61
N PRO A 622 33.84 10.92 -2.58
CA PRO A 622 32.69 10.64 -1.73
C PRO A 622 31.89 9.45 -2.24
N PHE A 623 31.08 8.86 -1.37
CA PHE A 623 30.13 7.84 -1.78
C PHE A 623 28.93 8.46 -2.51
N ILE A 624 28.33 7.71 -3.44
CA ILE A 624 27.08 8.10 -4.10
C ILE A 624 25.94 7.95 -3.09
N VAL A 625 25.38 9.09 -2.67
CA VAL A 625 24.29 9.12 -1.68
C VAL A 625 22.94 9.36 -2.33
N LYS A 626 21.92 8.62 -1.87
CA LYS A 626 20.52 8.81 -2.28
C LYS A 626 19.57 8.79 -1.07
N ASN A 627 18.59 7.89 -1.07
CA ASN A 627 17.38 7.98 -0.24
C ASN A 627 17.40 6.95 0.90
N HIS A 628 16.47 7.01 1.86
CA HIS A 628 16.29 5.90 2.80
C HIS A 628 15.54 4.74 2.13
N LEU A 629 14.41 5.06 1.50
CA LEU A 629 13.50 4.08 0.92
C LEU A 629 13.02 4.54 -0.45
N GLU A 630 13.08 3.65 -1.44
CA GLU A 630 12.61 3.95 -2.79
C GLU A 630 11.80 2.79 -3.39
N PHE A 631 10.58 3.11 -3.82
CA PHE A 631 9.70 2.19 -4.53
C PHE A 631 9.52 2.64 -5.98
N LYS A 632 10.02 1.82 -6.89
CA LYS A 632 9.78 1.93 -8.33
C LYS A 632 8.89 0.81 -8.88
N ASN A 633 8.73 -0.27 -8.11
CA ASN A 633 7.92 -1.44 -8.46
C ASN A 633 7.52 -2.23 -7.20
N ALA A 634 6.30 -2.07 -6.70
CA ALA A 634 5.78 -2.81 -5.53
C ALA A 634 4.26 -2.71 -5.41
N ALA A 635 3.64 -3.67 -4.73
CA ALA A 635 2.21 -3.63 -4.40
C ALA A 635 1.95 -4.14 -2.97
N ARG A 636 0.93 -3.56 -2.29
CA ARG A 636 0.49 -3.95 -0.93
C ARG A 636 1.66 -3.95 0.06
N VAL A 637 2.08 -2.75 0.42
CA VAL A 637 3.27 -2.49 1.22
C VAL A 637 2.88 -1.88 2.55
N LEU A 638 3.42 -2.40 3.66
CA LEU A 638 3.30 -1.80 4.98
C LEU A 638 4.67 -1.33 5.47
N VAL A 639 4.82 -0.01 5.60
CA VAL A 639 5.98 0.65 6.21
C VAL A 639 5.54 1.23 7.57
N GLU A 640 5.89 0.57 8.66
CA GLU A 640 5.37 0.95 10.00
C GLU A 640 6.45 1.00 11.09
N GLY A 641 6.43 2.03 11.93
CA GLY A 641 7.27 2.05 13.13
C GLY A 641 8.77 2.17 12.84
N ASN A 642 9.16 2.68 11.67
CA ASN A 642 10.56 2.83 11.29
C ASN A 642 11.10 4.19 11.73
N VAL A 643 12.38 4.24 12.08
CA VAL A 643 13.14 5.47 12.36
C VAL A 643 14.10 5.72 11.20
N MET A 644 14.01 6.87 10.54
CA MET A 644 14.86 7.22 9.40
C MET A 644 15.67 8.49 9.66
N GLU A 645 16.99 8.35 9.67
CA GLU A 645 17.90 9.43 10.05
C GLU A 645 19.03 9.62 9.04
N ASN A 646 19.22 10.90 8.68
CA ASN A 646 20.29 11.40 7.82
C ASN A 646 20.13 11.00 6.34
N SER A 647 19.63 11.93 5.53
CA SER A 647 19.62 11.82 4.06
C SER A 647 19.92 13.17 3.43
N TRP A 648 20.76 13.20 2.40
CA TRP A 648 21.20 14.46 1.79
C TRP A 648 21.34 14.36 0.28
N GLY A 649 21.22 15.51 -0.39
CA GLY A 649 21.40 15.60 -1.83
C GLY A 649 22.86 15.87 -2.24
N GLY A 650 23.09 15.98 -3.55
CA GLY A 650 24.40 16.37 -4.10
C GLY A 650 24.99 15.41 -5.12
N PHE A 651 24.26 14.35 -5.48
CA PHE A 651 24.62 13.42 -6.55
C PHE A 651 23.51 13.39 -7.60
N SER A 652 22.93 12.22 -7.85
CA SER A 652 21.81 12.03 -8.77
C SER A 652 20.45 12.30 -8.13
N GLN A 653 20.40 12.63 -6.83
CA GLN A 653 19.17 12.87 -6.07
C GLN A 653 19.26 14.13 -5.21
N PHE A 654 18.10 14.66 -4.84
CA PHE A 654 17.92 15.88 -4.06
C PHE A 654 17.79 15.64 -2.55
N GLY A 655 18.07 14.42 -2.06
CA GLY A 655 18.05 14.12 -0.63
C GLY A 655 16.66 13.94 -0.01
N PHE A 656 15.70 13.43 -0.79
CA PHE A 656 14.44 12.94 -0.21
C PHE A 656 14.68 11.70 0.64
N SER A 657 13.91 11.54 1.71
CA SER A 657 13.95 10.37 2.57
C SER A 657 13.26 9.17 1.91
N ILE A 658 12.01 9.38 1.45
CA ILE A 658 11.18 8.33 0.83
C ILE A 658 10.75 8.76 -0.56
N LEU A 659 10.90 7.86 -1.55
CA LEU A 659 10.43 8.06 -2.92
C LEU A 659 9.42 6.97 -3.29
N LEU A 660 8.20 7.39 -3.58
CA LEU A 660 7.14 6.59 -4.21
C LEU A 660 7.09 6.99 -5.69
N THR A 661 7.92 6.33 -6.52
CA THR A 661 8.25 6.79 -7.88
C THR A 661 8.28 5.67 -8.91
N PRO A 662 7.13 5.04 -9.26
CA PRO A 662 7.08 3.92 -10.19
C PRO A 662 7.74 4.25 -11.52
N LYS A 663 8.66 3.39 -11.98
CA LYS A 663 9.53 3.72 -13.11
C LYS A 663 9.70 2.56 -14.08
N ASN A 664 9.36 2.81 -15.34
CA ASN A 664 9.78 1.94 -16.44
C ASN A 664 11.22 2.28 -16.82
N GLN A 665 12.18 1.66 -16.14
CA GLN A 665 13.60 1.99 -16.30
C GLN A 665 14.09 1.63 -17.70
N ASN A 666 14.38 2.65 -18.52
CA ASN A 666 14.91 2.52 -19.88
C ASN A 666 14.07 1.63 -20.81
N GLY A 667 12.75 1.53 -20.59
CA GLY A 667 11.86 0.67 -21.36
C GLY A 667 11.83 -0.81 -20.92
N ASN A 668 12.64 -1.19 -19.94
CA ASN A 668 12.80 -2.58 -19.51
C ASN A 668 11.87 -2.98 -18.36
N CYS A 669 11.02 -2.07 -17.88
CA CYS A 669 10.00 -2.39 -16.89
C CYS A 669 8.61 -1.84 -17.28
N PRO A 670 8.00 -2.37 -18.37
CA PRO A 670 6.72 -1.88 -18.88
C PRO A 670 5.54 -2.14 -17.94
N LEU A 671 5.69 -3.06 -16.98
CA LEU A 671 4.68 -3.40 -15.98
C LEU A 671 4.99 -2.83 -14.59
N CYS A 672 6.08 -2.06 -14.43
CA CYS A 672 6.39 -1.44 -13.15
C CYS A 672 5.24 -0.54 -12.70
N VAL A 673 4.79 -0.76 -11.48
CA VAL A 673 3.67 -0.07 -10.84
C VAL A 673 3.96 0.09 -9.35
N LEU A 674 3.34 1.08 -8.73
CA LEU A 674 3.27 1.20 -7.29
C LEU A 674 1.81 1.27 -6.87
N HIS A 675 1.35 0.44 -5.95
CA HIS A 675 0.02 0.65 -5.38
C HIS A 675 -0.19 0.01 -4.03
N ASP A 676 -1.15 0.56 -3.28
CA ASP A 676 -1.52 0.08 -1.96
C ASP A 676 -0.33 0.17 -0.98
N VAL A 677 0.26 1.36 -0.81
CA VAL A 677 1.35 1.60 0.17
C VAL A 677 0.80 2.30 1.39
N THR A 678 1.02 1.70 2.55
CA THR A 678 0.79 2.30 3.87
C THR A 678 2.12 2.71 4.49
N ILE A 679 2.24 3.96 4.92
CA ILE A 679 3.38 4.47 5.69
C ILE A 679 2.86 5.11 6.97
N ARG A 680 3.20 4.53 8.14
CA ARG A 680 2.66 5.01 9.42
C ARG A 680 3.54 4.83 10.65
N TYR A 681 3.23 5.59 11.69
CA TYR A 681 3.82 5.48 13.04
C TYR A 681 5.35 5.57 13.08
N GLY A 682 5.98 6.29 12.16
CA GLY A 682 7.43 6.39 12.01
C GLY A 682 7.98 7.81 12.15
N THR A 683 9.30 7.93 12.16
CA THR A 683 10.00 9.22 12.20
C THR A 683 10.97 9.39 11.04
N ILE A 684 11.08 10.62 10.53
CA ILE A 684 12.07 11.04 9.55
C ILE A 684 12.77 12.29 10.10
N SER A 685 14.09 12.25 10.24
CA SER A 685 14.86 13.38 10.76
C SER A 685 16.19 13.59 10.03
N ASN A 686 16.68 14.83 10.09
CA ASN A 686 17.99 15.23 9.56
C ASN A 686 18.11 15.00 8.05
N VAL A 687 17.14 15.50 7.28
CA VAL A 687 17.05 15.21 5.84
C VAL A 687 17.05 16.46 4.96
N GLY A 688 17.47 16.31 3.71
CA GLY A 688 17.37 17.37 2.69
C GLY A 688 15.93 17.64 2.27
N ASN A 689 15.12 16.59 2.17
CA ASN A 689 13.68 16.63 1.92
C ASN A 689 12.98 15.41 2.55
N GLY A 690 11.67 15.51 2.80
CA GLY A 690 10.85 14.43 3.36
C GLY A 690 10.45 13.38 2.32
N ILE A 691 9.19 13.38 1.88
CA ILE A 691 8.59 12.31 1.07
C ILE A 691 8.23 12.81 -0.33
N THR A 692 8.48 12.01 -1.36
CA THR A 692 7.95 12.25 -2.71
C THR A 692 6.92 11.20 -3.08
N VAL A 693 5.73 11.64 -3.48
CA VAL A 693 4.78 10.86 -4.28
C VAL A 693 4.81 11.41 -5.69
N GLY A 694 5.54 10.73 -6.57
CA GLY A 694 5.94 11.29 -7.84
C GLY A 694 5.83 10.27 -8.96
N ASN A 695 5.50 10.72 -10.16
CA ASN A 695 5.57 9.86 -11.32
C ASN A 695 6.09 10.66 -12.50
N GLY A 696 6.89 9.99 -13.33
CA GLY A 696 7.49 10.67 -14.45
C GLY A 696 8.04 9.73 -15.48
N ILE A 697 8.02 10.19 -16.73
CA ILE A 697 8.61 9.48 -17.86
C ILE A 697 10.10 9.22 -17.60
N SER A 698 10.59 8.02 -17.94
CA SER A 698 12.03 7.71 -17.89
C SER A 698 12.83 8.54 -18.89
N ASP A 699 14.14 8.58 -18.68
CA ASP A 699 15.06 9.29 -19.57
C ASP A 699 14.99 8.77 -21.02
N SER A 700 14.54 7.54 -21.21
CA SER A 700 14.30 6.91 -22.51
C SER A 700 12.95 7.25 -23.16
N GLY A 701 12.08 8.02 -22.48
CA GLY A 701 10.71 8.24 -22.92
C GLY A 701 9.72 7.15 -22.49
N ALA A 702 10.18 6.06 -21.88
CA ALA A 702 9.33 4.95 -21.43
C ALA A 702 8.54 5.28 -20.16
N VAL A 703 7.34 4.70 -20.06
CA VAL A 703 6.29 5.06 -19.09
C VAL A 703 5.96 3.85 -18.21
N SER A 704 5.80 4.07 -16.90
CA SER A 704 5.33 3.07 -15.92
C SER A 704 3.81 2.95 -15.93
N LEU A 705 3.22 2.00 -15.18
CA LEU A 705 1.76 1.87 -15.12
C LEU A 705 1.09 2.97 -14.29
N GLY A 706 1.75 3.50 -13.26
CA GLY A 706 1.16 4.48 -12.35
C GLY A 706 1.50 4.22 -10.89
N ALA A 707 1.05 5.14 -10.03
CA ALA A 707 0.98 5.00 -8.58
C ALA A 707 -0.46 5.18 -8.10
N TRP A 708 -0.97 4.41 -7.14
CA TRP A 708 -2.28 4.70 -6.55
C TRP A 708 -2.51 4.04 -5.19
N ASN A 709 -3.53 4.54 -4.47
CA ASN A 709 -3.93 4.03 -3.16
C ASN A 709 -2.79 4.13 -2.14
N GLU A 710 -2.33 5.34 -1.88
CA GLU A 710 -1.25 5.59 -0.91
C GLU A 710 -1.84 6.15 0.38
N SER A 711 -1.57 5.51 1.52
CA SER A 711 -1.95 5.98 2.86
C SER A 711 -0.71 6.35 3.65
N ILE A 712 -0.54 7.64 3.94
CA ILE A 712 0.59 8.17 4.67
C ILE A 712 0.04 8.91 5.88
N HIS A 713 0.24 8.37 7.09
CA HIS A 713 -0.31 9.01 8.28
C HIS A 713 0.45 8.74 9.56
N ASP A 714 0.20 9.53 10.59
CA ASP A 714 0.86 9.39 11.90
C ASP A 714 2.39 9.36 11.80
N LEU A 715 2.95 10.29 11.01
CA LEU A 715 4.39 10.45 10.84
C LEU A 715 4.88 11.72 11.53
N VAL A 716 6.10 11.65 12.07
CA VAL A 716 6.83 12.83 12.54
C VAL A 716 8.02 13.08 11.61
N ILE A 717 8.02 14.25 10.96
CA ILE A 717 9.08 14.66 10.02
C ILE A 717 9.71 15.94 10.56
N THR A 718 10.97 15.90 10.97
CA THR A 718 11.65 17.05 11.61
C THR A 718 13.05 17.28 11.07
N HIS A 719 13.64 18.43 11.40
CA HIS A 719 15.00 18.81 10.98
C HIS A 719 15.23 18.64 9.47
N VAL A 720 14.21 18.95 8.67
CA VAL A 720 14.37 19.08 7.23
C VAL A 720 15.08 20.41 6.96
N ASN A 721 16.24 20.37 6.30
CA ASN A 721 17.03 21.57 6.07
C ASN A 721 17.74 21.56 4.71
N ALA A 722 17.44 22.57 3.89
CA ALA A 722 17.97 22.68 2.55
C ALA A 722 19.49 22.88 2.54
N LYS A 723 20.01 23.74 3.43
CA LYS A 723 21.42 24.11 3.46
C LYS A 723 22.29 23.01 4.06
N THR A 724 21.90 22.47 5.22
CA THR A 724 22.69 21.47 5.96
C THR A 724 22.77 20.15 5.20
N TYR A 725 21.66 19.71 4.60
CA TYR A 725 21.56 18.41 3.93
C TYR A 725 21.48 18.52 2.41
N ASN A 726 21.92 19.66 1.85
CA ASN A 726 22.02 19.90 0.42
C ASN A 726 20.76 19.46 -0.37
N GLY A 727 19.60 19.88 0.11
CA GLY A 727 18.29 19.51 -0.42
C GLY A 727 17.42 20.73 -0.72
N GLY A 728 16.11 20.50 -0.87
CA GLY A 728 15.12 21.54 -1.15
C GLY A 728 14.47 22.11 0.11
N GLY A 729 14.59 21.44 1.25
CA GLY A 729 13.95 21.84 2.50
C GLY A 729 12.46 21.47 2.58
N HIS A 730 11.95 20.69 1.63
CA HIS A 730 10.54 20.38 1.47
C HIS A 730 10.11 19.18 2.32
N LEU A 731 8.92 19.25 2.92
CA LEU A 731 8.33 18.11 3.63
C LEU A 731 7.80 17.09 2.63
N PHE A 732 7.14 17.56 1.57
CA PHE A 732 6.51 16.70 0.57
C PHE A 732 6.74 17.19 -0.85
N GLN A 733 6.70 16.26 -1.79
CA GLN A 733 6.51 16.54 -3.20
C GLN A 733 5.38 15.65 -3.75
N GLU A 734 4.44 16.28 -4.47
CA GLU A 734 3.42 15.61 -5.25
C GLU A 734 3.52 16.05 -6.69
N SER A 735 3.91 15.14 -7.57
CA SER A 735 4.10 15.53 -8.96
C SER A 735 3.89 14.43 -9.97
N ASN A 736 3.33 14.82 -11.12
CA ASN A 736 3.29 14.00 -12.30
C ASN A 736 3.68 14.85 -13.52
N ASN A 737 4.14 14.23 -14.60
CA ASN A 737 4.39 14.94 -15.85
C ASN A 737 3.76 14.28 -17.08
N ASN A 738 2.96 13.22 -16.89
CA ASN A 738 2.28 12.51 -17.96
C ASN A 738 1.01 11.79 -17.49
N GLU A 739 -0.04 11.81 -18.31
CA GLU A 739 -1.32 11.14 -18.01
C GLU A 739 -1.30 9.63 -18.20
N GLN A 740 -0.34 9.11 -18.94
CA GLN A 740 -0.26 7.68 -19.26
C GLN A 740 0.15 6.83 -18.04
N ASN A 741 0.74 7.45 -17.02
CA ASN A 741 1.17 6.88 -15.75
C ASN A 741 0.58 7.69 -14.59
N PRO A 742 -0.73 7.57 -14.33
CA PRO A 742 -1.41 8.42 -13.37
C PRO A 742 -0.90 8.19 -11.94
N ILE A 743 -1.10 9.23 -11.11
CA ILE A 743 -1.07 9.15 -9.66
C ILE A 743 -2.46 9.53 -9.17
N TYR A 744 -3.07 8.71 -8.32
CA TYR A 744 -4.38 9.01 -7.77
C TYR A 744 -4.63 8.29 -6.45
N ASN A 745 -5.63 8.78 -5.69
CA ASN A 745 -6.02 8.20 -4.40
C ASN A 745 -4.88 8.17 -3.36
N VAL A 746 -4.31 9.34 -3.10
CA VAL A 746 -3.24 9.58 -2.12
C VAL A 746 -3.85 10.27 -0.90
N ALA A 747 -3.71 9.68 0.28
CA ALA A 747 -4.15 10.25 1.54
C ALA A 747 -2.93 10.53 2.44
N ILE A 748 -2.79 11.78 2.85
CA ILE A 748 -1.77 12.26 3.80
C ILE A 748 -2.50 12.87 4.99
N SER A 749 -2.48 12.19 6.13
CA SER A 749 -3.23 12.65 7.31
C SER A 749 -2.48 12.49 8.61
N HIS A 750 -2.82 13.27 9.63
CA HIS A 750 -2.17 13.16 10.95
C HIS A 750 -0.63 13.15 10.87
N VAL A 751 -0.03 13.95 10.00
CA VAL A 751 1.43 14.14 9.96
C VAL A 751 1.80 15.37 10.76
N THR A 752 2.80 15.26 11.63
CA THR A 752 3.46 16.40 12.27
C THR A 752 4.79 16.67 11.57
N GLY A 753 4.83 17.69 10.71
CA GLY A 753 5.97 18.02 9.86
C GLY A 753 6.55 19.39 10.15
N ILE A 754 7.80 19.47 10.61
CA ILE A 754 8.53 20.72 10.85
C ILE A 754 9.65 20.86 9.81
N GLY A 755 9.33 21.60 8.74
CA GLY A 755 10.21 21.83 7.58
C GLY A 755 11.21 22.98 7.75
N ASP A 756 12.00 23.23 6.71
CA ASP A 756 12.96 24.33 6.67
C ASP A 756 12.24 25.69 6.72
N PRO A 757 12.60 26.63 7.61
CA PRO A 757 11.91 27.91 7.75
C PRO A 757 12.01 28.83 6.52
N THR A 758 12.83 28.47 5.53
CA THR A 758 13.06 29.26 4.32
C THR A 758 12.52 28.61 3.05
N ALA A 759 12.03 27.37 3.12
CA ALA A 759 11.53 26.61 1.96
C ALA A 759 10.00 26.49 1.98
N ALA A 760 9.40 26.14 0.84
CA ALA A 760 7.99 25.74 0.79
C ALA A 760 7.81 24.34 1.42
N MET A 761 6.66 24.06 2.05
CA MET A 761 6.39 22.73 2.61
C MET A 761 6.16 21.67 1.53
N LEU A 762 5.49 22.06 0.44
CA LEU A 762 5.05 21.15 -0.62
C LEU A 762 5.60 21.62 -1.97
N VAL A 763 6.22 20.71 -2.70
CA VAL A 763 6.46 20.87 -4.13
C VAL A 763 5.31 20.22 -4.89
N LEU A 764 4.57 21.00 -5.67
CA LEU A 764 3.44 20.51 -6.46
C LEU A 764 3.72 20.72 -7.95
N GLY A 765 3.30 19.76 -8.79
CA GLY A 765 3.32 20.03 -10.22
C GLY A 765 2.74 18.95 -11.10
N ASN A 766 2.00 19.39 -12.11
CA ASN A 766 1.55 18.61 -13.24
C ASN A 766 1.34 19.52 -14.45
N ALA A 767 1.04 18.96 -15.62
CA ALA A 767 0.61 19.75 -16.78
C ALA A 767 -0.66 20.56 -16.44
N LEU A 768 -0.70 21.84 -16.84
CA LEU A 768 -1.75 22.80 -16.48
C LEU A 768 -3.19 22.31 -16.72
N ASN A 769 -3.42 21.59 -17.81
CA ASN A 769 -4.73 21.10 -18.21
C ASN A 769 -5.02 19.67 -17.72
N LYS A 770 -4.13 19.07 -16.92
CA LYS A 770 -4.19 17.66 -16.50
C LYS A 770 -4.09 17.55 -14.97
N PRO A 771 -5.08 18.03 -14.21
CA PRO A 771 -5.02 17.97 -12.75
C PRO A 771 -5.01 16.53 -12.22
N LEU A 772 -4.26 16.31 -11.15
CA LEU A 772 -4.27 15.07 -10.36
C LEU A 772 -5.61 14.89 -9.64
N ALA A 773 -5.95 13.66 -9.23
CA ALA A 773 -7.25 13.35 -8.65
C ALA A 773 -7.15 12.40 -7.45
N GLY A 774 -8.07 12.56 -6.50
CA GLY A 774 -8.15 11.72 -5.30
C GLY A 774 -7.04 12.03 -4.30
N PHE A 775 -6.77 13.31 -4.03
CA PHE A 775 -5.74 13.70 -3.06
C PHE A 775 -6.41 14.18 -1.78
N SER A 776 -6.05 13.62 -0.63
CA SER A 776 -6.57 14.03 0.68
C SER A 776 -5.42 14.44 1.58
N TRP A 777 -5.48 15.66 2.09
CA TRP A 777 -4.56 16.23 3.05
C TRP A 777 -5.36 16.68 4.26
N THR A 778 -5.42 15.85 5.30
CA THR A 778 -6.32 16.10 6.43
C THR A 778 -5.66 16.00 7.79
N ASN A 779 -6.07 16.85 8.72
CA ASN A 779 -5.69 16.73 10.12
C ASN A 779 -4.17 16.74 10.35
N ASN A 780 -3.39 17.44 9.53
CA ASN A 780 -1.93 17.54 9.70
C ASN A 780 -1.54 18.74 10.57
N ILE A 781 -0.35 18.71 11.20
CA ILE A 781 0.33 19.90 11.73
C ILE A 781 1.60 20.11 10.91
N LEU A 782 1.64 21.17 10.09
CA LEU A 782 2.73 21.41 9.16
C LEU A 782 3.31 22.80 9.37
N ALA A 783 4.64 22.89 9.50
CA ALA A 783 5.34 24.15 9.36
C ALA A 783 5.29 24.59 7.90
N VAL A 784 4.60 25.71 7.66
CA VAL A 784 4.36 26.28 6.35
C VAL A 784 5.14 27.58 6.25
N THR A 785 6.31 27.46 5.67
CA THR A 785 7.27 28.53 5.52
C THR A 785 7.33 28.97 4.06
N SER A 786 7.88 30.15 3.79
CA SER A 786 7.87 30.75 2.45
C SER A 786 6.44 30.84 1.86
N ASP A 787 6.25 30.57 0.57
CA ASP A 787 4.97 30.56 -0.17
C ASP A 787 4.07 29.35 0.15
N GLY A 788 4.50 28.44 1.04
CA GLY A 788 3.79 27.21 1.40
C GLY A 788 3.83 26.10 0.35
N ILE A 789 3.46 26.40 -0.90
CA ILE A 789 3.53 25.47 -2.05
C ILE A 789 4.44 26.07 -3.12
N THR A 790 5.41 25.29 -3.62
CA THR A 790 6.26 25.66 -4.77
C THR A 790 6.00 24.74 -5.97
N THR A 791 6.58 25.07 -7.12
CA THR A 791 6.40 24.36 -8.39
C THR A 791 7.55 23.38 -8.65
N THR A 792 7.28 22.28 -9.36
CA THR A 792 8.32 21.47 -10.01
C THR A 792 8.99 22.14 -11.22
N GLY A 793 8.73 23.43 -11.50
CA GLY A 793 9.31 24.17 -12.62
C GLY A 793 8.55 23.98 -13.94
N GLY A 794 9.14 24.33 -15.07
CA GLY A 794 8.49 24.20 -16.40
C GLY A 794 7.62 25.38 -16.85
N GLY A 795 7.66 26.51 -16.12
CA GLY A 795 6.96 27.74 -16.50
C GLY A 795 5.44 27.57 -16.55
N ALA A 796 4.76 28.33 -17.41
CA ALA A 796 3.30 28.35 -17.50
C ALA A 796 2.66 27.01 -17.95
N ALA A 797 3.45 26.04 -18.42
CA ALA A 797 2.95 24.69 -18.70
C ALA A 797 2.64 23.88 -17.42
N ASN A 798 3.18 24.30 -16.28
CA ASN A 798 2.97 23.66 -14.99
C ASN A 798 1.76 24.27 -14.26
N CYS A 799 0.85 23.45 -13.76
CA CYS A 799 -0.34 23.88 -13.01
C CYS A 799 -0.01 24.72 -11.76
N ALA A 800 1.16 24.48 -11.14
CA ALA A 800 1.63 25.17 -9.95
C ALA A 800 2.46 26.42 -10.27
N TYR A 801 2.53 26.83 -11.54
CA TYR A 801 3.31 27.98 -11.97
C TYR A 801 2.96 29.24 -11.15
N PRO A 802 3.96 29.90 -10.51
CA PRO A 802 3.71 31.05 -9.66
C PRO A 802 3.01 32.23 -10.35
N GLY A 803 3.17 32.38 -11.67
CA GLY A 803 2.60 33.50 -12.44
C GLY A 803 1.08 33.51 -12.55
N PHE A 804 0.38 32.42 -12.19
CA PHE A 804 -1.08 32.37 -12.20
C PHE A 804 -1.75 32.98 -10.96
N GLY A 805 -0.98 33.33 -9.92
CA GLY A 805 -1.52 33.89 -8.68
C GLY A 805 -2.42 32.91 -7.90
N GLY A 806 -3.19 33.46 -6.94
CA GLY A 806 -4.11 32.70 -6.09
C GLY A 806 -3.47 31.97 -4.89
N GLY A 807 -2.17 32.19 -4.65
CA GLY A 807 -1.45 31.59 -3.52
C GLY A 807 -1.49 30.05 -3.52
N PRO A 808 -1.35 29.41 -2.35
CA PRO A 808 -1.48 27.97 -2.18
C PRO A 808 -2.81 27.39 -2.66
N ALA A 809 -3.94 28.00 -2.27
CA ALA A 809 -5.28 27.53 -2.67
C ALA A 809 -5.43 27.48 -4.20
N GLY A 810 -5.04 28.55 -4.90
CA GLY A 810 -5.11 28.56 -6.37
C GLY A 810 -4.19 27.53 -7.04
N LYS A 811 -3.06 27.19 -6.43
CA LYS A 811 -2.19 26.10 -6.92
C LYS A 811 -2.87 24.74 -6.76
N LEU A 812 -3.50 24.49 -5.61
CA LEU A 812 -4.27 23.26 -5.38
C LEU A 812 -5.44 23.15 -6.36
N ASP A 813 -6.25 24.19 -6.54
CA ASP A 813 -7.41 24.20 -7.46
C ASP A 813 -7.03 23.93 -8.92
N ARG A 814 -5.85 24.39 -9.36
CA ARG A 814 -5.36 24.15 -10.72
C ARG A 814 -4.73 22.77 -10.88
N CYS A 815 -4.02 22.31 -9.86
CA CYS A 815 -3.26 21.06 -9.93
C CYS A 815 -4.08 19.83 -9.54
N LEU A 816 -5.17 19.99 -8.79
CA LEU A 816 -5.96 18.90 -8.22
C LEU A 816 -7.46 19.12 -8.53
N LYS A 817 -8.17 18.10 -9.02
CA LYS A 817 -9.60 18.20 -9.41
C LYS A 817 -10.60 17.50 -8.47
N SER A 818 -10.11 16.65 -7.56
CA SER A 818 -10.93 15.93 -6.58
C SER A 818 -10.08 15.75 -5.34
N TYR A 819 -9.97 16.82 -4.56
CA TYR A 819 -9.11 16.85 -3.40
C TYR A 819 -9.84 17.32 -2.15
N ASP A 820 -9.37 16.86 -1.00
CA ASP A 820 -9.71 17.37 0.32
C ASP A 820 -8.46 17.95 0.95
N PHE A 821 -8.54 19.17 1.43
CA PHE A 821 -7.44 19.85 2.14
C PHE A 821 -8.05 20.57 3.33
N SER A 822 -8.32 19.86 4.42
CA SER A 822 -9.08 20.37 5.55
C SER A 822 -8.58 19.85 6.90
N GLY A 823 -8.84 20.59 7.99
CA GLY A 823 -8.39 20.21 9.33
C GLY A 823 -6.88 20.36 9.56
N ASN A 824 -6.13 20.93 8.63
CA ASN A 824 -4.69 21.09 8.78
C ASN A 824 -4.37 22.36 9.57
N VAL A 825 -3.45 22.24 10.53
CA VAL A 825 -2.83 23.36 11.23
C VAL A 825 -1.57 23.77 10.47
N LEU A 826 -1.61 24.94 9.85
CA LEU A 826 -0.57 25.43 8.94
C LEU A 826 0.22 26.58 9.58
N ILE A 827 1.40 26.30 10.08
CA ILE A 827 2.15 27.22 10.95
C ILE A 827 2.96 28.20 10.11
N GLY A 828 2.81 29.51 10.34
CA GLY A 828 3.71 30.55 9.82
C GLY A 828 3.23 31.31 8.58
N ASN A 829 2.47 30.69 7.67
CA ASN A 829 1.93 31.35 6.48
C ASN A 829 0.39 31.40 6.53
N SER A 830 -0.18 32.61 6.48
CA SER A 830 -1.62 32.87 6.59
C SER A 830 -2.43 32.63 5.30
N GLY A 831 -1.81 32.31 4.17
CA GLY A 831 -2.50 31.88 2.95
C GLY A 831 -2.51 32.90 1.81
N PRO A 832 -3.42 32.72 0.83
CA PRO A 832 -4.71 32.02 0.91
C PRO A 832 -4.64 30.48 0.89
N TRP A 833 -5.31 29.84 1.85
CA TRP A 833 -5.50 28.37 1.96
C TRP A 833 -6.98 28.00 1.78
N PRO A 834 -7.28 26.73 1.43
CA PRO A 834 -8.64 26.20 1.50
C PRO A 834 -9.28 26.42 2.89
N LYS A 835 -10.61 26.47 2.94
CA LYS A 835 -11.36 26.67 4.20
C LYS A 835 -11.04 25.55 5.21
N ASN A 836 -11.23 25.83 6.50
CA ASN A 836 -11.01 24.90 7.61
C ASN A 836 -9.54 24.47 7.82
N ASN A 837 -8.59 25.36 7.55
CA ASN A 837 -7.18 25.15 7.88
C ASN A 837 -6.68 26.32 8.75
N PRO A 838 -6.67 26.19 10.08
CA PRO A 838 -6.16 27.25 10.95
C PRO A 838 -4.67 27.53 10.69
N THR A 839 -4.31 28.82 10.72
CA THR A 839 -2.94 29.28 10.41
C THR A 839 -2.29 29.98 11.62
N PRO A 840 -1.84 29.24 12.65
CA PRO A 840 -1.11 29.85 13.77
C PRO A 840 0.17 30.53 13.27
N ALA A 841 0.44 31.74 13.76
CA ALA A 841 1.59 32.53 13.29
C ALA A 841 2.94 31.91 13.66
N THR A 842 3.02 31.20 14.80
CA THR A 842 4.26 30.60 15.31
C THR A 842 4.03 29.22 15.88
N LEU A 843 5.11 28.45 16.00
CA LEU A 843 5.12 27.15 16.69
C LEU A 843 4.60 27.25 18.13
N ALA A 844 4.87 28.37 18.82
CA ALA A 844 4.39 28.60 20.18
C ALA A 844 2.86 28.66 20.27
N ASN A 845 2.19 29.16 19.22
CA ASN A 845 0.72 29.23 19.18
C ASN A 845 0.06 27.86 19.02
N VAL A 846 0.81 26.84 18.60
CA VAL A 846 0.33 25.46 18.53
C VAL A 846 0.20 24.84 19.92
N MET A 847 0.97 25.34 20.91
CA MET A 847 0.98 24.86 22.29
C MET A 847 1.35 23.38 22.40
N PHE A 848 2.52 23.05 21.85
CA PHE A 848 3.21 21.79 22.09
C PHE A 848 3.66 21.65 23.56
N SER A 849 3.86 20.42 24.02
CA SER A 849 4.21 20.10 25.41
C SER A 849 5.56 20.67 25.87
N SER A 850 6.44 21.00 24.92
CA SER A 850 7.69 21.71 25.17
C SER A 850 8.12 22.55 23.96
N SER A 851 8.93 23.60 24.20
CA SER A 851 9.59 24.37 23.14
C SER A 851 10.80 23.66 22.53
N ASN A 852 11.31 22.60 23.17
CA ASN A 852 12.42 21.81 22.64
C ASN A 852 11.93 20.74 21.65
N LEU A 853 11.75 21.14 20.39
CA LEU A 853 11.21 20.30 19.31
C LEU A 853 12.15 19.18 18.82
N SER A 854 13.34 19.05 19.42
CA SER A 854 14.27 17.96 19.09
C SER A 854 13.84 16.61 19.65
N LEU A 855 12.92 16.59 20.62
CA LEU A 855 12.44 15.37 21.28
C LEU A 855 11.05 15.02 20.78
N LEU A 856 10.81 13.78 20.33
CA LEU A 856 9.49 13.34 19.83
C LEU A 856 8.33 13.71 20.78
N ARG A 857 8.46 13.40 22.07
CA ARG A 857 7.45 13.71 23.10
C ARG A 857 7.09 15.20 23.23
N SER A 858 7.99 16.08 22.80
CA SER A 858 7.74 17.53 22.84
C SER A 858 6.64 17.95 21.87
N LEU A 859 6.41 17.18 20.79
CA LEU A 859 5.46 17.49 19.73
C LEU A 859 4.02 17.10 20.08
N GLN A 860 3.77 16.60 21.29
CA GLN A 860 2.42 16.34 21.79
C GLN A 860 1.69 17.66 22.01
N LEU A 861 0.47 17.81 21.51
CA LEU A 861 -0.38 18.95 21.85
C LEU A 861 -0.73 18.94 23.34
N LEU A 862 -0.63 20.11 23.98
CA LEU A 862 -1.17 20.31 25.32
C LEU A 862 -2.70 20.25 25.28
N PRO A 863 -3.37 19.77 26.35
CA PRO A 863 -4.84 19.81 26.45
C PRO A 863 -5.43 21.21 26.25
N ALA A 864 -4.69 22.25 26.65
CA ALA A 864 -5.08 23.66 26.51
C ALA A 864 -4.80 24.25 25.12
N SER A 865 -4.20 23.47 24.20
CA SER A 865 -4.00 23.92 22.82
C SER A 865 -5.35 24.26 22.17
N PRO A 866 -5.46 25.38 21.44
CA PRO A 866 -6.68 25.71 20.70
C PRO A 866 -6.99 24.71 19.57
N PHE A 867 -6.05 23.81 19.25
CA PHE A 867 -6.18 22.78 18.23
C PHE A 867 -6.47 21.39 18.81
N SER A 868 -6.56 21.27 20.14
CA SER A 868 -6.93 20.02 20.79
C SER A 868 -8.31 19.55 20.31
N SER A 869 -8.40 18.28 19.88
CA SER A 869 -9.59 17.68 19.25
C SER A 869 -10.12 18.46 18.02
N GLY A 870 -9.25 19.25 17.38
CA GLY A 870 -9.61 20.13 16.27
C GLY A 870 -9.54 19.49 14.88
N GLY A 871 -9.16 18.22 14.79
CA GLY A 871 -9.20 17.45 13.54
C GLY A 871 -10.64 17.24 13.06
N THR A 872 -10.80 17.07 11.75
CA THR A 872 -12.10 16.77 11.11
C THR A 872 -12.72 15.46 11.58
N ASP A 873 -11.92 14.57 12.17
CA ASP A 873 -12.31 13.29 12.77
C ASP A 873 -12.52 13.37 14.29
N GLY A 874 -12.43 14.57 14.87
CA GLY A 874 -12.56 14.79 16.32
C GLY A 874 -11.29 14.45 17.13
N LYS A 875 -10.20 14.03 16.48
CA LYS A 875 -8.91 13.82 17.14
C LYS A 875 -8.05 15.08 17.10
N ASN A 876 -6.90 15.02 17.77
CA ASN A 876 -5.87 16.04 17.60
C ASN A 876 -5.35 16.01 16.15
N PRO A 877 -5.19 17.16 15.48
CA PRO A 877 -4.42 17.22 14.25
C PRO A 877 -2.93 16.94 14.55
N GLY A 878 -2.20 16.50 13.53
CA GLY A 878 -0.85 16.00 13.64
C GLY A 878 -0.81 14.53 14.04
N ALA A 879 0.41 13.99 14.12
CA ALA A 879 0.63 12.60 14.47
C ALA A 879 0.24 12.29 15.91
N ASP A 880 -0.33 11.11 16.13
CA ASP A 880 -0.47 10.54 17.47
C ASP A 880 0.93 10.21 18.02
N ILE A 881 1.51 11.17 18.76
CA ILE A 881 2.86 11.07 19.30
C ILE A 881 3.01 9.87 20.24
N ALA A 882 1.97 9.51 20.99
CA ALA A 882 2.02 8.35 21.87
C ALA A 882 2.06 7.04 21.06
N ALA A 883 1.25 6.93 20.01
CA ALA A 883 1.27 5.79 19.10
C ALA A 883 2.60 5.68 18.34
N VAL A 884 3.12 6.79 17.82
CA VAL A 884 4.45 6.83 17.17
C VAL A 884 5.53 6.37 18.15
N GLN A 885 5.55 6.91 19.36
CA GLN A 885 6.56 6.55 20.37
C GLN A 885 6.47 5.07 20.78
N ALA A 886 5.26 4.51 20.88
CA ALA A 886 5.06 3.10 21.13
C ALA A 886 5.58 2.24 19.96
N ALA A 887 5.27 2.62 18.72
CA ALA A 887 5.66 1.86 17.53
C ALA A 887 7.18 1.85 17.28
N ILE A 888 7.89 2.94 17.60
CA ILE A 888 9.35 3.04 17.42
C ILE A 888 10.15 2.64 18.66
N SER A 889 9.50 2.17 19.73
CA SER A 889 10.18 1.88 20.99
C SER A 889 11.25 0.79 20.82
N GLY A 890 12.52 1.12 21.09
CA GLY A 890 13.64 0.17 20.92
C GLY A 890 14.25 0.11 19.52
N VAL A 891 13.77 0.93 18.56
CA VAL A 891 14.32 0.96 17.19
C VAL A 891 15.68 1.65 17.13
N ALA A 892 15.81 2.82 17.75
CA ALA A 892 17.04 3.61 17.83
C ALA A 892 17.49 3.70 19.31
N PRO A 893 18.80 3.72 19.57
CA PRO A 893 19.36 3.71 20.94
C PRO A 893 19.17 5.02 21.72
#